data_AF-A0A9P1HUY4-F1
#
_entry.id   AF-A0A9P1HUY4-F1
#
_cell.length_a   1.000
_cell.length_b   1.000
_cell.length_c   1.000
_cell.angle_alpha   90.00
_cell.angle_beta   90.00
_cell.angle_gamma   90.00
#
_symmetry.space_group_name_H-M   'P 1'
#
loop_
_entity.id
_entity.type
_entity.pdbx_description
1 polymer ?
#
loop_
_entity_poly.entity_id
_entity_poly.type
_entity_poly.pdbx_seq_one_letter_code
_entity_poly.pdbx_strand_id
1 'polypeptide(L)'
;MSNQEGSNPEGAASAGSAPKSKLDSLSREDLIRFVKKQVENNKEVKKNADQVQNELKIKAEELTSVQSQLEVCTNEKASLSRRIEELTGKLEFLNMSVAESNNECTANELILKNKITEFEAEFQKTKDEKGNLEQQNNKMLTELEAANTLILELRSQVDDSQAEAVALRERRTVADVFSLEIKDYEKKVNNLQKELKEAVASSASIREELANLKSQHTSTKSSQEILIKEKDDTLKELDRLNKALLEEGVRSNEIQEELAQVKSKLNSIEDDRGSERIELSREVAEAQRKINELEDTVTILRDETKRLRTDRDAAETRAEDLAKDYESFKSRARFVLEQKSKQDAQESHTEEIEKLEKTLAELQETIATLKENRSGLQNDLSRAREQVVHLETENRKYRRESDEAQLLLATTMDELRASKTDFEKNVIEKTQLSAHLHSLTCQIDTLKTHNDKVEHLLSAEREKNNLKIDQLEKQIGEERKLREEAVKQLDDSRKERPSRPAPVAAVYPQFSDREYTPDYRCHSTVSGKLSNATFGEETQVHEPSLEDVLFGECSIQESDGQTCDETEHCPMTYEQLMEELENLRKHAQHTRELLSESETANGRLIEQSRFLKEEIRRLERNDERKEHLENMEYLKNVIIKFLTPERVASEKCQLIPILNTMLRLSHDEVEVLKRAADNDSQTAPGTSWGSYMKWGGFS
;
A
#
# COMPACT_ATOMS: atom_id res chain seq x y z
N MET A 1 9.77 67.17 1.98
CA MET A 1 8.89 68.35 2.07
C MET A 1 8.48 68.46 3.54
N SER A 2 8.79 69.51 4.29
CA SER A 2 9.30 70.83 3.93
C SER A 2 10.49 71.24 4.82
N ASN A 3 11.36 72.10 4.31
CA ASN A 3 12.38 72.77 5.12
C ASN A 3 11.74 73.86 5.98
N GLN A 4 12.34 74.15 7.14
CA GLN A 4 12.23 75.48 7.72
C GLN A 4 13.55 75.85 8.44
N GLU A 5 14.04 77.05 8.11
CA GLU A 5 15.19 77.71 8.76
C GLU A 5 14.84 78.01 10.24
N GLY A 6 15.76 78.16 11.19
CA GLY A 6 17.14 78.62 11.09
C GLY A 6 17.23 80.03 11.69
N SER A 7 17.75 80.18 12.91
CA SER A 7 17.99 81.50 13.53
C SER A 7 18.94 81.41 14.73
N ASN A 8 20.21 81.71 14.49
CA ASN A 8 21.18 82.09 15.52
C ASN A 8 21.26 83.63 15.56
N PRO A 9 21.27 84.29 16.72
CA PRO A 9 21.63 85.70 16.80
C PRO A 9 22.81 85.95 17.76
N GLU A 10 23.97 86.31 17.19
CA GLU A 10 24.93 87.19 17.89
C GLU A 10 24.48 88.65 17.69
N GLY A 11 24.55 89.49 18.74
CA GLY A 11 24.05 90.86 18.63
C GLY A 11 24.22 91.77 19.86
N ALA A 12 25.45 92.22 20.10
CA ALA A 12 25.83 93.52 20.69
C ALA A 12 25.28 93.97 22.08
N ALA A 13 26.20 93.95 23.05
CA ALA A 13 26.58 95.06 23.96
C ALA A 13 25.53 96.05 24.55
N SER A 14 25.48 96.13 25.89
CA SER A 14 25.38 97.42 26.60
C SER A 14 25.94 97.34 28.03
N ALA A 15 26.49 98.47 28.49
CA ALA A 15 27.27 98.66 29.71
C ALA A 15 26.53 98.38 31.04
N GLY A 16 27.29 98.00 32.08
CA GLY A 16 26.83 98.09 33.46
C GLY A 16 27.70 97.38 34.49
N SER A 17 28.47 98.15 35.27
CA SER A 17 29.02 97.78 36.60
C SER A 17 29.74 96.42 36.72
N ALA A 18 31.08 96.43 36.72
CA ALA A 18 31.85 95.30 37.23
C ALA A 18 31.57 95.13 38.74
N PRO A 19 30.95 94.01 39.19
CA PRO A 19 30.83 93.76 40.62
C PRO A 19 32.23 93.43 41.14
N LYS A 20 32.73 94.22 42.10
CA LYS A 20 33.96 93.87 42.82
C LYS A 20 33.83 92.44 43.34
N SER A 21 34.73 91.56 42.91
CA SER A 21 34.68 90.15 43.25
C SER A 21 34.73 89.96 44.76
N LYS A 22 33.82 89.16 45.32
CA LYS A 22 33.83 88.76 46.75
C LYS A 22 35.10 88.00 47.19
N LEU A 23 36.05 87.81 46.28
CA LEU A 23 37.37 87.21 46.49
C LEU A 23 38.37 88.20 47.10
N ASP A 24 38.26 89.50 46.78
CA ASP A 24 39.23 90.53 47.19
C ASP A 24 39.07 90.97 48.66
N SER A 25 38.02 90.50 49.34
CA SER A 25 37.70 90.82 50.74
C SER A 25 37.88 89.63 51.69
N LEU A 26 38.45 88.51 51.25
CA LEU A 26 38.67 87.32 52.06
C LEU A 26 40.09 87.29 52.65
N SER A 27 40.22 86.75 53.87
CA SER A 27 41.52 86.49 54.46
C SER A 27 42.29 85.42 53.65
N ARG A 28 43.62 85.35 53.80
CA ARG A 28 44.43 84.36 53.08
C ARG A 28 43.99 82.92 53.41
N GLU A 29 43.70 82.64 54.66
CA GLU A 29 43.15 81.36 55.13
C GLU A 29 41.78 81.04 54.52
N ASP A 30 40.89 82.03 54.38
CA ASP A 30 39.55 81.82 53.84
C ASP A 30 39.54 81.68 52.31
N LEU A 31 40.46 82.36 51.62
CA LEU A 31 40.72 82.13 50.20
C LEU A 31 41.25 80.70 49.97
N ILE A 32 42.15 80.20 50.83
CA ILE A 32 42.62 78.81 50.78
C ILE A 32 41.48 77.81 51.05
N ARG A 33 40.59 78.08 52.02
CA ARG A 33 39.39 77.26 52.27
C ARG A 33 38.44 77.27 51.07
N PHE A 34 38.20 78.42 50.46
CA PHE A 34 37.36 78.56 49.27
C PHE A 34 37.95 77.78 48.08
N VAL A 35 39.25 77.92 47.81
CA VAL A 35 39.94 77.17 46.75
C VAL A 35 39.91 75.67 47.02
N LYS A 36 40.15 75.20 48.25
CA LYS A 36 39.98 73.77 48.60
C LYS A 36 38.56 73.28 48.35
N LYS A 37 37.54 74.03 48.76
CA LYS A 37 36.14 73.67 48.53
C LYS A 37 35.80 73.63 47.03
N GLN A 38 36.33 74.56 46.23
CA GLN A 38 36.16 74.53 44.78
C GLN A 38 36.90 73.37 44.11
N VAL A 39 38.09 73.01 44.59
CA VAL A 39 38.81 71.81 44.12
C VAL A 39 38.04 70.53 44.45
N GLU A 40 37.44 70.43 45.64
CA GLU A 40 36.65 69.25 46.01
C GLU A 40 35.35 69.16 45.20
N ASN A 41 34.62 70.28 45.04
CA ASN A 41 33.47 70.35 44.13
C ASN A 41 33.86 69.97 42.68
N ASN A 42 35.04 70.37 42.20
CA ASN A 42 35.49 70.07 40.85
C ASN A 42 35.88 68.58 40.68
N LYS A 43 36.46 67.95 41.71
CA LYS A 43 36.62 66.47 41.74
C LYS A 43 35.27 65.75 41.72
N GLU A 44 34.29 66.24 42.48
CA GLU A 44 32.96 65.64 42.58
C GLU A 44 32.20 65.76 41.25
N VAL A 45 32.21 66.95 40.63
CA VAL A 45 31.70 67.16 39.26
C VAL A 45 32.43 66.27 38.25
N LYS A 46 33.76 66.12 38.37
CA LYS A 46 34.53 65.25 37.47
C LYS A 46 34.16 63.77 37.65
N LYS A 47 34.05 63.29 38.89
CA LYS A 47 33.59 61.92 39.18
C LYS A 47 32.18 61.66 38.63
N ASN A 48 31.28 62.64 38.75
CA ASN A 48 29.93 62.54 38.19
C ASN A 48 29.96 62.56 36.65
N ALA A 49 30.84 63.35 36.03
CA ALA A 49 31.04 63.35 34.58
C ALA A 49 31.61 62.01 34.08
N ASP A 50 32.61 61.45 34.77
CA ASP A 50 33.19 60.13 34.47
C ASP A 50 32.14 59.01 34.63
N GLN A 51 31.26 59.11 35.64
CA GLN A 51 30.16 58.17 35.84
C GLN A 51 29.11 58.28 34.72
N VAL A 52 28.64 59.48 34.39
CA VAL A 52 27.71 59.71 33.27
C VAL A 52 28.33 59.25 31.94
N GLN A 53 29.63 59.45 31.73
CA GLN A 53 30.33 58.98 30.53
C GLN A 53 30.36 57.44 30.44
N ASN A 54 30.52 56.73 31.56
CA ASN A 54 30.42 55.27 31.60
C ASN A 54 28.98 54.78 31.37
N GLU A 55 27.99 55.40 31.99
CA GLU A 55 26.56 55.08 31.77
C GLU A 55 26.16 55.30 30.30
N LEU A 56 26.63 56.38 29.68
CA LEU A 56 26.40 56.71 28.27
C LEU A 56 27.10 55.70 27.34
N LYS A 57 28.30 55.21 27.71
CA LYS A 57 28.99 54.13 26.98
C LYS A 57 28.25 52.80 27.05
N ILE A 58 27.78 52.40 28.24
CA ILE A 58 26.96 51.19 28.42
C ILE A 58 25.68 51.29 27.60
N LYS A 59 24.99 52.44 27.64
CA LYS A 59 23.78 52.68 26.84
C LYS A 59 24.05 52.70 25.34
N ALA A 60 25.22 53.13 24.88
CA ALA A 60 25.61 53.02 23.48
C ALA A 60 25.86 51.55 23.05
N GLU A 61 26.50 50.76 23.92
CA GLU A 61 26.73 49.31 23.70
C GLU A 61 25.39 48.54 23.66
N GLU A 62 24.47 48.81 24.59
CA GLU A 62 23.09 48.31 24.57
C GLU A 62 22.36 48.70 23.28
N LEU A 63 22.46 49.96 22.85
CA LEU A 63 21.82 50.44 21.62
C LEU A 63 22.31 49.68 20.38
N THR A 64 23.62 49.45 20.27
CA THR A 64 24.19 48.65 19.16
C THR A 64 23.76 47.19 19.22
N SER A 65 23.61 46.61 20.42
CA SER A 65 23.09 45.25 20.59
C SER A 65 21.64 45.15 20.07
N VAL A 66 20.76 46.06 20.51
CA VAL A 66 19.36 46.13 20.06
C VAL A 66 19.25 46.38 18.57
N GLN A 67 20.11 47.24 17.98
CA GLN A 67 20.16 47.45 16.53
C GLN A 67 20.51 46.16 15.77
N SER A 68 21.49 45.37 16.24
CA SER A 68 21.84 44.10 15.62
C SER A 68 20.71 43.07 15.69
N GLN A 69 19.99 42.99 16.82
CA GLN A 69 18.82 42.12 16.98
C GLN A 69 17.66 42.53 16.07
N LEU A 70 17.43 43.83 15.92
CA LEU A 70 16.44 44.38 15.00
C LEU A 70 16.78 44.00 13.54
N GLU A 71 18.06 44.11 13.16
CA GLU A 71 18.53 43.77 11.81
C GLU A 71 18.34 42.27 11.50
N VAL A 72 18.68 41.38 12.44
CA VAL A 72 18.40 39.93 12.33
C VAL A 72 16.89 39.68 12.15
N CYS A 73 16.05 40.27 13.00
CA CYS A 73 14.60 40.06 12.92
C CYS A 73 13.99 40.64 11.63
N THR A 74 14.53 41.73 11.07
CA THR A 74 14.11 42.22 9.75
C THR A 74 14.50 41.29 8.60
N ASN A 75 15.65 40.62 8.69
CA ASN A 75 16.08 39.62 7.71
C ASN A 75 15.23 38.35 7.78
N GLU A 76 14.87 37.88 8.98
CA GLU A 76 13.93 36.76 9.18
C GLU A 76 12.53 37.11 8.66
N LYS A 77 12.03 38.32 8.93
CA LYS A 77 10.76 38.79 8.36
C LYS A 77 10.78 38.79 6.83
N ALA A 78 11.90 39.19 6.22
CA ALA A 78 12.06 39.19 4.77
C ALA A 78 12.13 37.77 4.17
N SER A 79 12.79 36.81 4.85
CA SER A 79 12.85 35.42 4.38
C SER A 79 11.48 34.72 4.50
N LEU A 80 10.76 34.93 5.60
CA LEU A 80 9.40 34.44 5.79
C LEU A 80 8.43 35.05 4.75
N SER A 81 8.56 36.34 4.44
CA SER A 81 7.73 36.99 3.41
C SER A 81 7.92 36.36 2.02
N ARG A 82 9.17 36.09 1.60
CA ARG A 82 9.43 35.35 0.36
C ARG A 82 8.86 33.94 0.37
N ARG A 83 8.93 33.24 1.51
CA ARG A 83 8.39 31.88 1.62
C ARG A 83 6.86 31.87 1.53
N ILE A 84 6.19 32.91 2.04
CA ILE A 84 4.75 33.11 1.84
C ILE A 84 4.44 33.32 0.36
N GLU A 85 5.13 34.24 -0.34
CA GLU A 85 4.94 34.45 -1.78
C GLU A 85 5.17 33.18 -2.61
N GLU A 86 6.20 32.39 -2.31
CA GLU A 86 6.49 31.11 -2.98
C GLU A 86 5.37 30.07 -2.74
N LEU A 87 4.83 29.99 -1.53
CA LEU A 87 3.71 29.10 -1.19
C LEU A 87 2.40 29.57 -1.82
N THR A 88 2.14 30.88 -1.88
CA THR A 88 0.99 31.45 -2.59
C THR A 88 1.03 31.12 -4.07
N GLY A 89 2.18 31.32 -4.75
CA GLY A 89 2.32 30.96 -6.16
C GLY A 89 2.13 29.45 -6.43
N LYS A 90 2.61 28.58 -5.54
CA LYS A 90 2.37 27.13 -5.62
C LYS A 90 0.90 26.76 -5.45
N LEU A 91 0.18 27.48 -4.58
CA LEU A 91 -1.25 27.28 -4.34
C LEU A 91 -2.10 27.77 -5.53
N GLU A 92 -1.73 28.89 -6.15
CA GLU A 92 -2.34 29.37 -7.39
C GLU A 92 -2.14 28.39 -8.56
N PHE A 93 -0.92 27.85 -8.73
CA PHE A 93 -0.63 26.85 -9.75
C PHE A 93 -1.45 25.55 -9.55
N LEU A 94 -1.52 25.04 -8.31
CA LEU A 94 -2.33 23.87 -7.98
C LEU A 94 -3.82 24.11 -8.25
N ASN A 95 -4.37 25.27 -7.88
CA ASN A 95 -5.76 25.63 -8.18
C ASN A 95 -6.04 25.67 -9.69
N MET A 96 -5.09 26.17 -10.48
CA MET A 96 -5.23 26.23 -11.95
C MET A 96 -5.22 24.82 -12.57
N SER A 97 -4.31 23.95 -12.13
CA SER A 97 -4.25 22.55 -12.58
C SER A 97 -5.51 21.74 -12.17
N VAL A 98 -6.06 21.98 -10.97
CA VAL A 98 -7.35 21.39 -10.53
C VAL A 98 -8.51 21.91 -11.39
N ALA A 99 -8.51 23.19 -11.77
CA ALA A 99 -9.54 23.75 -12.65
C ALA A 99 -9.48 23.15 -14.07
N GLU A 100 -8.27 22.94 -14.62
CA GLU A 100 -8.07 22.26 -15.91
C GLU A 100 -8.58 20.81 -15.87
N SER A 101 -8.19 20.05 -14.84
CA SER A 101 -8.64 18.66 -14.67
C SER A 101 -10.17 18.54 -14.48
N ASN A 102 -10.79 19.46 -13.74
CA ASN A 102 -12.25 19.52 -13.62
C ASN A 102 -12.93 19.83 -14.97
N ASN A 103 -12.38 20.76 -15.76
CA ASN A 103 -12.92 21.07 -17.09
C ASN A 103 -12.83 19.84 -18.02
N GLU A 104 -11.70 19.12 -18.02
CA GLU A 104 -11.54 17.89 -18.79
C GLU A 104 -12.49 16.78 -18.32
N CYS A 105 -12.72 16.64 -17.00
CA CYS A 105 -13.70 15.72 -16.43
C CYS A 105 -15.13 16.01 -16.93
N THR A 106 -15.57 17.28 -16.87
CA THR A 106 -16.91 17.67 -17.36
C THR A 106 -17.07 17.50 -18.88
N ALA A 107 -16.01 17.71 -19.66
CA ALA A 107 -16.02 17.45 -21.10
C ALA A 107 -16.19 15.95 -21.40
N ASN A 108 -15.47 15.09 -20.68
CA ASN A 108 -15.60 13.64 -20.80
C ASN A 108 -16.98 13.14 -20.35
N GLU A 109 -17.57 13.72 -19.30
CA GLU A 109 -18.94 13.43 -18.86
C GLU A 109 -19.98 13.79 -19.94
N LEU A 110 -19.81 14.92 -20.64
CA LEU A 110 -20.67 15.33 -21.75
C LEU A 110 -20.57 14.36 -22.94
N ILE A 111 -19.34 13.91 -23.27
CA ILE A 111 -19.11 12.93 -24.34
C ILE A 111 -19.77 11.58 -24.00
N LEU A 112 -19.68 11.13 -22.75
CA LEU A 112 -20.33 9.91 -22.28
C LEU A 112 -21.86 10.03 -22.34
N LYS A 113 -22.43 11.15 -21.89
CA LYS A 113 -23.88 11.42 -22.00
C LYS A 113 -24.38 11.37 -23.44
N ASN A 114 -23.65 11.97 -24.39
CA ASN A 114 -24.01 11.93 -25.81
C ASN A 114 -23.94 10.50 -26.38
N LYS A 115 -22.93 9.70 -26.02
CA LYS A 115 -22.85 8.29 -26.45
C LYS A 115 -24.00 7.44 -25.89
N ILE A 116 -24.43 7.69 -24.65
CA ILE A 116 -25.58 7.01 -24.06
C ILE A 116 -26.85 7.33 -24.86
N THR A 117 -27.11 8.60 -25.19
CA THR A 117 -28.30 8.97 -25.98
C THR A 117 -28.26 8.45 -27.42
N GLU A 118 -27.07 8.33 -28.03
CA GLU A 118 -26.89 7.65 -29.32
C GLU A 118 -27.25 6.16 -29.24
N PHE A 119 -26.72 5.42 -28.25
CA PHE A 119 -27.05 4.00 -28.07
C PHE A 119 -28.54 3.77 -27.72
N GLU A 120 -29.16 4.65 -26.93
CA GLU A 120 -30.61 4.59 -26.66
C GLU A 120 -31.44 4.75 -27.94
N ALA A 121 -31.03 5.64 -28.85
CA ALA A 121 -31.69 5.84 -30.15
C ALA A 121 -31.51 4.62 -31.08
N GLU A 122 -30.31 4.05 -31.15
CA GLU A 122 -30.05 2.82 -31.92
C GLU A 122 -30.83 1.61 -31.38
N PHE A 123 -30.91 1.47 -30.06
CA PHE A 123 -31.68 0.43 -29.39
C PHE A 123 -33.18 0.55 -29.72
N GLN A 124 -33.74 1.76 -29.63
CA GLN A 124 -35.14 1.99 -29.96
C GLN A 124 -35.44 1.72 -31.45
N LYS A 125 -34.55 2.12 -32.37
CA LYS A 125 -34.66 1.78 -33.79
C LYS A 125 -34.66 0.27 -34.03
N THR A 126 -33.75 -0.46 -33.39
CA THR A 126 -33.65 -1.93 -33.49
C THR A 126 -34.91 -2.63 -32.97
N LYS A 127 -35.50 -2.09 -31.89
CA LYS A 127 -36.75 -2.57 -31.30
C LYS A 127 -37.96 -2.37 -32.23
N ASP A 128 -38.02 -1.22 -32.93
CA ASP A 128 -39.08 -0.94 -33.91
C ASP A 128 -38.93 -1.79 -35.18
N GLU A 129 -37.69 -2.02 -35.65
CA GLU A 129 -37.39 -2.97 -36.73
C GLU A 129 -37.82 -4.41 -36.39
N LYS A 130 -37.54 -4.87 -35.16
CA LYS A 130 -38.02 -6.17 -34.65
C LYS A 130 -39.55 -6.26 -34.67
N GLY A 131 -40.25 -5.22 -34.19
CA GLY A 131 -41.71 -5.19 -34.19
C GLY A 131 -42.32 -5.28 -35.60
N ASN A 132 -41.70 -4.62 -36.58
CA ASN A 132 -42.12 -4.71 -37.98
C ASN A 132 -41.92 -6.12 -38.56
N LEU A 133 -40.80 -6.78 -38.25
CA LEU A 133 -40.54 -8.17 -38.67
C LEU A 133 -41.51 -9.17 -38.03
N GLU A 134 -41.84 -9.01 -36.75
CA GLU A 134 -42.88 -9.82 -36.08
C GLU A 134 -44.26 -9.61 -36.74
N GLN A 135 -44.63 -8.37 -37.08
CA GLN A 135 -45.87 -8.10 -37.80
C GLN A 135 -45.88 -8.72 -39.21
N GLN A 136 -44.75 -8.71 -39.93
CA GLN A 136 -44.63 -9.32 -41.25
C GLN A 136 -44.74 -10.85 -41.18
N ASN A 137 -44.08 -11.49 -40.21
CA ASN A 137 -44.19 -12.93 -39.99
C ASN A 137 -45.63 -13.37 -39.68
N ASN A 138 -46.34 -12.60 -38.84
CA ASN A 138 -47.75 -12.89 -38.54
C ASN A 138 -48.65 -12.78 -39.78
N LYS A 139 -48.41 -11.82 -40.68
CA LYS A 139 -49.15 -11.73 -41.97
C LYS A 139 -48.88 -12.95 -42.85
N MET A 140 -47.61 -13.31 -43.06
CA MET A 140 -47.24 -14.49 -43.86
C MET A 140 -47.82 -15.78 -43.29
N LEU A 141 -47.92 -15.91 -41.96
CA LEU A 141 -48.57 -17.06 -41.32
C LEU A 141 -50.07 -17.12 -41.66
N THR A 142 -50.81 -16.01 -41.57
CA THR A 142 -52.24 -15.97 -41.94
C THR A 142 -52.48 -16.22 -43.44
N GLU A 143 -51.58 -15.75 -44.31
CA GLU A 143 -51.63 -16.04 -45.75
C GLU A 143 -51.39 -17.53 -46.05
N LEU A 144 -50.45 -18.16 -45.33
CA LEU A 144 -50.17 -19.59 -45.44
C LEU A 144 -51.36 -20.44 -44.96
N GLU A 145 -52.03 -20.05 -43.86
CA GLU A 145 -53.25 -20.70 -43.39
C GLU A 145 -54.39 -20.62 -44.42
N ALA A 146 -54.61 -19.44 -45.02
CA ALA A 146 -55.61 -19.24 -46.07
C ALA A 146 -55.29 -20.01 -47.37
N ALA A 147 -54.01 -20.15 -47.73
CA ALA A 147 -53.60 -21.00 -48.86
C ALA A 147 -53.88 -22.49 -48.60
N ASN A 148 -53.66 -22.96 -47.36
CA ASN A 148 -53.92 -24.34 -46.98
C ASN A 148 -55.42 -24.70 -47.00
N THR A 149 -56.31 -23.79 -46.56
CA THR A 149 -57.77 -24.03 -46.64
C THR A 149 -58.25 -24.11 -48.09
N LEU A 150 -57.76 -23.22 -48.97
CA LEU A 150 -58.07 -23.26 -50.40
C LEU A 150 -57.63 -24.58 -51.07
N ILE A 151 -56.46 -25.11 -50.71
CA ILE A 151 -55.96 -26.40 -51.23
C ILE A 151 -56.88 -27.56 -50.83
N LEU A 152 -57.45 -27.54 -49.62
CA LEU A 152 -58.40 -28.57 -49.17
C LEU A 152 -59.73 -28.49 -49.94
N GLU A 153 -60.25 -27.28 -50.18
CA GLU A 153 -61.49 -27.10 -50.91
C GLU A 153 -61.37 -27.49 -52.39
N LEU A 154 -60.26 -27.11 -53.04
CA LEU A 154 -59.97 -27.55 -54.42
C LEU A 154 -59.82 -29.07 -54.55
N ARG A 155 -59.28 -29.75 -53.53
CA ARG A 155 -59.23 -31.23 -53.51
C ARG A 155 -60.62 -31.84 -53.45
N SER A 156 -61.51 -31.33 -52.59
CA SER A 156 -62.90 -31.80 -52.52
C SER A 156 -63.62 -31.65 -53.86
N GLN A 157 -63.47 -30.50 -54.53
CA GLN A 157 -64.09 -30.26 -55.84
C GLN A 157 -63.57 -31.21 -56.93
N VAL A 158 -62.30 -31.60 -56.87
CA VAL A 158 -61.72 -32.60 -57.78
C VAL A 158 -62.32 -33.98 -57.50
N ASP A 159 -62.44 -34.38 -56.24
CA ASP A 159 -63.02 -35.68 -55.85
C ASP A 159 -64.51 -35.76 -56.26
N ASP A 160 -65.30 -34.70 -56.06
CA ASP A 160 -66.70 -34.60 -56.49
C ASP A 160 -66.84 -34.68 -58.03
N SER A 161 -66.02 -33.92 -58.76
CA SER A 161 -65.97 -33.96 -60.23
C SER A 161 -65.59 -35.35 -60.76
N GLN A 162 -64.71 -36.05 -60.03
CA GLN A 162 -64.27 -37.40 -60.37
C GLN A 162 -65.38 -38.44 -60.11
N ALA A 163 -66.20 -38.25 -59.07
CA ALA A 163 -67.39 -39.06 -58.82
C ALA A 163 -68.48 -38.86 -59.89
N GLU A 164 -68.75 -37.62 -60.31
CA GLU A 164 -69.70 -37.33 -61.40
C GLU A 164 -69.22 -37.92 -62.74
N ALA A 165 -67.91 -37.83 -63.03
CA ALA A 165 -67.32 -38.45 -64.21
C ALA A 165 -67.37 -39.99 -64.20
N VAL A 166 -67.48 -40.63 -63.03
CA VAL A 166 -67.74 -42.08 -62.92
C VAL A 166 -69.20 -42.37 -63.25
N ALA A 167 -70.15 -41.65 -62.66
CA ALA A 167 -71.59 -41.82 -62.91
C ALA A 167 -72.00 -41.60 -64.39
N LEU A 168 -71.31 -40.70 -65.10
CA LEU A 168 -71.57 -40.45 -66.53
C LEU A 168 -70.99 -41.54 -67.45
N ARG A 169 -69.97 -42.29 -67.03
CA ARG A 169 -69.38 -43.40 -67.82
C ARG A 169 -70.27 -44.63 -67.85
N GLU A 170 -71.09 -44.85 -66.83
CA GLU A 170 -71.97 -46.03 -66.73
C GLU A 170 -73.16 -46.02 -67.72
N ARG A 171 -73.36 -44.95 -68.51
CA ARG A 171 -74.60 -44.69 -69.26
C ARG A 171 -74.51 -44.78 -70.79
N ARG A 172 -73.42 -45.29 -71.39
CA ARG A 172 -73.20 -45.15 -72.87
C ARG A 172 -72.69 -46.38 -73.65
N THR A 173 -73.54 -47.40 -73.75
CA THR A 173 -73.75 -48.27 -74.95
C THR A 173 -72.62 -49.14 -75.54
N VAL A 174 -73.02 -50.16 -76.33
CA VAL A 174 -72.35 -51.47 -76.46
C VAL A 174 -72.11 -51.83 -77.94
N ALA A 175 -71.10 -52.70 -78.21
CA ALA A 175 -70.82 -53.45 -79.46
C ALA A 175 -69.62 -52.98 -80.32
N ASP A 176 -69.79 -52.37 -81.50
CA ASP A 176 -68.65 -52.02 -82.39
C ASP A 176 -67.72 -50.95 -81.79
N VAL A 177 -68.28 -50.20 -80.85
CA VAL A 177 -67.58 -49.31 -79.94
C VAL A 177 -66.49 -50.06 -79.15
N PHE A 178 -66.67 -51.34 -78.78
CA PHE A 178 -65.71 -52.09 -77.96
C PHE A 178 -64.34 -52.32 -78.60
N SER A 179 -64.17 -52.41 -79.92
CA SER A 179 -62.83 -52.65 -80.49
C SER A 179 -61.99 -51.39 -80.60
N LEU A 180 -62.65 -50.24 -80.77
CA LEU A 180 -62.00 -48.92 -80.66
C LEU A 180 -61.81 -48.54 -79.20
N GLU A 181 -62.81 -48.76 -78.36
CA GLU A 181 -62.71 -48.62 -76.91
C GLU A 181 -61.66 -49.54 -76.30
N ILE A 182 -61.52 -50.82 -76.70
CA ILE A 182 -60.42 -51.66 -76.17
C ILE A 182 -59.07 -51.05 -76.55
N LYS A 183 -58.90 -50.49 -77.76
CA LYS A 183 -57.67 -49.78 -78.12
C LYS A 183 -57.49 -48.45 -77.38
N ASP A 184 -58.56 -47.72 -77.10
CA ASP A 184 -58.50 -46.46 -76.38
C ASP A 184 -58.45 -46.66 -74.85
N TYR A 185 -58.93 -47.80 -74.34
CA TYR A 185 -58.71 -48.34 -73.00
C TYR A 185 -57.30 -48.91 -72.88
N GLU A 186 -56.74 -49.58 -73.88
CA GLU A 186 -55.32 -49.98 -73.91
C GLU A 186 -54.42 -48.74 -73.90
N LYS A 187 -54.71 -47.73 -74.75
CA LYS A 187 -54.02 -46.44 -74.68
C LYS A 187 -54.24 -45.74 -73.35
N LYS A 188 -55.47 -45.72 -72.79
CA LYS A 188 -55.74 -45.08 -71.51
C LYS A 188 -55.12 -45.85 -70.35
N VAL A 189 -55.00 -47.17 -70.40
CA VAL A 189 -54.28 -48.01 -69.43
C VAL A 189 -52.78 -47.76 -69.56
N ASN A 190 -52.21 -47.69 -70.77
CA ASN A 190 -50.81 -47.33 -70.96
C ASN A 190 -50.50 -45.90 -70.49
N ASN A 191 -51.39 -44.94 -70.76
CA ASN A 191 -51.29 -43.57 -70.27
C ASN A 191 -51.45 -43.52 -68.74
N LEU A 192 -52.44 -44.22 -68.17
CA LEU A 192 -52.62 -44.36 -66.71
C LEU A 192 -51.44 -45.07 -66.05
N GLN A 193 -50.79 -46.05 -66.71
CA GLN A 193 -49.57 -46.68 -66.21
C GLN A 193 -48.36 -45.74 -66.28
N LYS A 194 -48.30 -44.85 -67.27
CA LYS A 194 -47.28 -43.79 -67.37
C LYS A 194 -47.52 -42.72 -66.30
N GLU A 195 -48.74 -42.20 -66.21
CA GLU A 195 -49.24 -41.27 -65.18
C GLU A 195 -48.99 -41.86 -63.77
N LEU A 196 -49.26 -43.16 -63.55
CA LEU A 196 -48.99 -43.87 -62.29
C LEU A 196 -47.50 -44.01 -62.00
N LYS A 197 -46.65 -44.32 -62.99
CA LYS A 197 -45.19 -44.36 -62.80
C LYS A 197 -44.63 -42.97 -62.47
N GLU A 198 -45.11 -41.93 -63.15
CA GLU A 198 -44.73 -40.53 -62.90
C GLU A 198 -45.21 -40.07 -61.51
N ALA A 199 -46.43 -40.43 -61.10
CA ALA A 199 -46.96 -40.17 -59.76
C ALA A 199 -46.22 -40.96 -58.67
N VAL A 200 -45.83 -42.21 -58.92
CA VAL A 200 -45.02 -43.03 -57.99
C VAL A 200 -43.60 -42.47 -57.85
N ALA A 201 -42.99 -42.01 -58.96
CA ALA A 201 -41.68 -41.35 -58.93
C ALA A 201 -41.74 -40.00 -58.19
N SER A 202 -42.76 -39.18 -58.46
CA SER A 202 -43.02 -37.93 -57.73
C SER A 202 -43.26 -38.20 -56.23
N SER A 203 -44.08 -39.19 -55.90
CA SER A 203 -44.31 -39.65 -54.51
C SER A 203 -43.04 -40.20 -53.85
N ALA A 204 -42.08 -40.76 -54.60
CA ALA A 204 -40.78 -41.14 -54.09
C ALA A 204 -39.92 -39.90 -53.78
N SER A 205 -39.81 -38.94 -54.71
CA SER A 205 -39.11 -37.66 -54.50
C SER A 205 -39.63 -36.90 -53.28
N ILE A 206 -40.96 -36.72 -53.19
CA ILE A 206 -41.61 -36.04 -52.06
C ILE A 206 -41.34 -36.79 -50.73
N ARG A 207 -41.26 -38.13 -50.74
CA ARG A 207 -40.90 -38.90 -49.53
C ARG A 207 -39.45 -38.73 -49.14
N GLU A 208 -38.54 -38.61 -50.10
CA GLU A 208 -37.11 -38.35 -49.88
C GLU A 208 -36.88 -36.92 -49.36
N GLU A 209 -37.50 -35.92 -49.99
CA GLU A 209 -37.52 -34.53 -49.53
C GLU A 209 -38.09 -34.42 -48.10
N LEU A 210 -39.20 -35.10 -47.80
CA LEU A 210 -39.81 -35.13 -46.47
C LEU A 210 -38.93 -35.85 -45.43
N ALA A 211 -38.15 -36.86 -45.83
CA ALA A 211 -37.16 -37.49 -44.96
C ALA A 211 -35.97 -36.54 -44.68
N ASN A 212 -35.49 -35.82 -45.69
CA ASN A 212 -34.42 -34.82 -45.56
C ASN A 212 -34.85 -33.62 -44.71
N LEU A 213 -36.07 -33.10 -44.91
CA LEU A 213 -36.65 -32.04 -44.07
C LEU A 213 -36.80 -32.49 -42.60
N LYS A 214 -37.18 -33.75 -42.36
CA LYS A 214 -37.23 -34.32 -41.00
C LYS A 214 -35.85 -34.40 -40.36
N SER A 215 -34.82 -34.82 -41.08
CA SER A 215 -33.45 -34.90 -40.53
C SER A 215 -32.86 -33.51 -40.25
N GLN A 216 -33.16 -32.51 -41.10
CA GLN A 216 -32.81 -31.12 -40.85
C GLN A 216 -33.57 -30.52 -39.65
N HIS A 217 -34.86 -30.85 -39.48
CA HIS A 217 -35.60 -30.43 -38.29
C HIS A 217 -35.00 -31.06 -37.01
N THR A 218 -34.62 -32.34 -37.02
CA THR A 218 -34.02 -32.96 -35.82
C THR A 218 -32.66 -32.37 -35.48
N SER A 219 -31.80 -32.04 -36.47
CA SER A 219 -30.52 -31.37 -36.22
C SER A 219 -30.70 -29.92 -35.75
N THR A 220 -31.64 -29.17 -36.34
CA THR A 220 -31.95 -27.79 -35.91
C THR A 220 -32.48 -27.78 -34.48
N LYS A 221 -33.35 -28.73 -34.13
CA LYS A 221 -33.89 -28.86 -32.77
C LYS A 221 -32.80 -29.18 -31.74
N SER A 222 -31.89 -30.12 -32.05
CA SER A 222 -30.78 -30.43 -31.12
C SER A 222 -29.82 -29.25 -30.96
N SER A 223 -29.58 -28.47 -32.02
CA SER A 223 -28.82 -27.21 -31.94
C SER A 223 -29.52 -26.16 -31.06
N GLN A 224 -30.84 -25.99 -31.19
CA GLN A 224 -31.61 -25.11 -30.30
C GLN A 224 -31.55 -25.55 -28.84
N GLU A 225 -31.62 -26.86 -28.55
CA GLU A 225 -31.50 -27.39 -27.19
C GLU A 225 -30.11 -27.16 -26.57
N ILE A 226 -29.05 -27.10 -27.38
CA ILE A 226 -27.69 -26.72 -26.95
C ILE A 226 -27.64 -25.22 -26.64
N LEU A 227 -28.10 -24.37 -27.57
CA LEU A 227 -28.11 -22.91 -27.39
C LEU A 227 -28.93 -22.46 -26.16
N ILE A 228 -30.03 -23.16 -25.84
CA ILE A 228 -30.81 -22.89 -24.63
C ILE A 228 -29.98 -23.18 -23.37
N LYS A 229 -29.23 -24.29 -23.32
CA LYS A 229 -28.35 -24.62 -22.20
C LYS A 229 -27.22 -23.61 -22.04
N GLU A 230 -26.55 -23.24 -23.14
CA GLU A 230 -25.51 -22.21 -23.13
C GLU A 230 -26.05 -20.85 -22.63
N LYS A 231 -27.26 -20.47 -23.05
CA LYS A 231 -27.95 -19.27 -22.59
C LYS A 231 -28.36 -19.36 -21.11
N ASP A 232 -28.72 -20.53 -20.60
CA ASP A 232 -29.05 -20.74 -19.17
C ASP A 232 -27.79 -20.80 -18.28
N ASP A 233 -26.67 -21.33 -18.79
CA ASP A 233 -25.40 -21.38 -18.07
C ASP A 233 -24.69 -20.02 -18.04
N THR A 234 -24.76 -19.24 -19.13
CA THR A 234 -24.30 -17.84 -19.15
C THR A 234 -25.12 -16.94 -18.23
N LEU A 235 -26.43 -17.16 -18.08
CA LEU A 235 -27.25 -16.47 -17.08
C LEU A 235 -26.80 -16.77 -15.65
N LYS A 236 -26.54 -18.05 -15.31
CA LYS A 236 -26.01 -18.42 -13.97
C LYS A 236 -24.66 -17.76 -13.68
N GLU A 237 -23.80 -17.63 -14.68
CA GLU A 237 -22.51 -16.98 -14.52
C GLU A 237 -22.64 -15.46 -14.36
N LEU A 238 -23.57 -14.83 -15.08
CA LEU A 238 -23.92 -13.43 -14.89
C LEU A 238 -24.45 -13.17 -13.46
N ASP A 239 -25.31 -14.05 -12.93
CA ASP A 239 -25.82 -13.94 -11.56
C ASP A 239 -24.71 -14.10 -10.51
N ARG A 240 -23.75 -15.00 -10.73
CA ARG A 240 -22.55 -15.14 -9.87
C ARG A 240 -21.69 -13.89 -9.89
N LEU A 241 -21.42 -13.34 -11.07
CA LEU A 241 -20.64 -12.12 -11.25
C LEU A 241 -21.32 -10.91 -10.59
N ASN A 242 -22.64 -10.76 -10.76
CA ASN A 242 -23.42 -9.72 -10.09
C ASN A 242 -23.39 -9.85 -8.57
N LYS A 243 -23.45 -11.08 -8.03
CA LYS A 243 -23.33 -11.33 -6.58
C LYS A 243 -21.93 -10.99 -6.06
N ALA A 244 -20.88 -11.40 -6.75
CA ALA A 244 -19.49 -11.07 -6.40
C ALA A 244 -19.23 -9.55 -6.47
N LEU A 245 -19.80 -8.86 -7.47
CA LEU A 245 -19.71 -7.40 -7.59
C LEU A 245 -20.42 -6.68 -6.44
N LEU A 246 -21.56 -7.20 -5.96
CA LEU A 246 -22.26 -6.66 -4.80
C LEU A 246 -21.45 -6.88 -3.50
N GLU A 247 -20.83 -8.06 -3.34
CA GLU A 247 -19.96 -8.37 -2.20
C GLU A 247 -18.71 -7.48 -2.17
N GLU A 248 -18.06 -7.21 -3.31
CA GLU A 248 -16.96 -6.23 -3.39
C GLU A 248 -17.44 -4.78 -3.18
N GLY A 249 -18.67 -4.44 -3.59
CA GLY A 249 -19.28 -3.15 -3.27
C GLY A 249 -19.45 -2.95 -1.76
N VAL A 250 -19.80 -4.00 -1.02
CA VAL A 250 -19.86 -3.96 0.45
C VAL A 250 -18.45 -3.81 1.05
N ARG A 251 -17.48 -4.63 0.64
CA ARG A 251 -16.08 -4.52 1.10
C ARG A 251 -15.48 -3.13 0.84
N SER A 252 -15.75 -2.54 -0.32
CA SER A 252 -15.29 -1.20 -0.65
C SER A 252 -15.86 -0.13 0.29
N ASN A 253 -17.11 -0.28 0.73
CA ASN A 253 -17.71 0.63 1.71
C ASN A 253 -17.12 0.41 3.11
N GLU A 254 -16.93 -0.84 3.54
CA GLU A 254 -16.30 -1.19 4.82
C GLU A 254 -14.89 -0.59 4.93
N ILE A 255 -14.06 -0.77 3.89
CA ILE A 255 -12.71 -0.18 3.80
C ILE A 255 -12.77 1.36 3.80
N GLN A 256 -13.80 1.96 3.19
CA GLN A 256 -13.99 3.41 3.18
C GLN A 256 -14.40 3.97 4.55
N GLU A 257 -15.20 3.23 5.32
CA GLU A 257 -15.55 3.56 6.72
C GLU A 257 -14.33 3.40 7.65
N GLU A 258 -13.54 2.33 7.50
CA GLU A 258 -12.28 2.14 8.22
C GLU A 258 -11.28 3.27 7.92
N LEU A 259 -11.12 3.64 6.65
CA LEU A 259 -10.27 4.76 6.22
C LEU A 259 -10.73 6.08 6.86
N ALA A 260 -12.04 6.32 6.91
CA ALA A 260 -12.61 7.51 7.56
C ALA A 260 -12.32 7.51 9.08
N GLN A 261 -12.44 6.36 9.75
CA GLN A 261 -12.14 6.22 11.17
C GLN A 261 -10.64 6.40 11.48
N VAL A 262 -9.75 5.82 10.66
CA VAL A 262 -8.29 6.00 10.78
C VAL A 262 -7.94 7.47 10.56
N LYS A 263 -8.56 8.14 9.59
CA LYS A 263 -8.35 9.57 9.34
C LYS A 263 -8.82 10.45 10.50
N SER A 264 -9.95 10.13 11.16
CA SER A 264 -10.37 10.87 12.35
C SER A 264 -9.43 10.65 13.55
N LYS A 265 -8.94 9.41 13.73
CA LYS A 265 -7.94 9.08 14.77
C LYS A 265 -6.61 9.84 14.52
N LEU A 266 -6.15 9.88 13.27
CA LEU A 266 -4.96 10.63 12.89
C LEU A 266 -5.10 12.12 13.23
N ASN A 267 -6.20 12.76 12.82
CA ASN A 267 -6.47 14.17 13.12
C ASN A 267 -6.46 14.43 14.64
N SER A 268 -7.09 13.57 15.45
CA SER A 268 -7.06 13.69 16.92
C SER A 268 -5.64 13.67 17.46
N ILE A 269 -4.81 12.71 17.02
CA ILE A 269 -3.40 12.60 17.44
C ILE A 269 -2.59 13.84 16.99
N GLU A 270 -2.90 14.43 15.83
CA GLU A 270 -2.25 15.66 15.38
C GLU A 270 -2.65 16.89 16.21
N ASP A 271 -3.92 17.01 16.61
CA ASP A 271 -4.42 18.05 17.50
C ASP A 271 -3.84 17.90 18.92
N ASP A 272 -3.83 16.67 19.47
CA ASP A 272 -3.28 16.34 20.78
C ASP A 272 -1.78 16.68 20.84
N ARG A 273 -0.99 16.20 19.86
CA ARG A 273 0.44 16.55 19.69
C ARG A 273 0.64 18.04 19.44
N GLY A 274 -0.33 18.72 18.82
CA GLY A 274 -0.35 20.17 18.65
C GLY A 274 -0.47 20.90 19.99
N SER A 275 -1.36 20.42 20.88
CA SER A 275 -1.59 20.97 22.21
C SER A 275 -0.39 20.72 23.15
N GLU A 276 0.15 19.50 23.17
CA GLU A 276 1.33 19.13 23.96
C GLU A 276 2.55 19.98 23.59
N ARG A 277 2.79 20.21 22.29
CA ARG A 277 3.87 21.10 21.82
C ARG A 277 3.70 22.55 22.32
N ILE A 278 2.47 23.04 22.43
CA ILE A 278 2.19 24.39 22.97
C ILE A 278 2.44 24.41 24.48
N GLU A 279 2.04 23.38 25.22
CA GLU A 279 2.27 23.26 26.66
C GLU A 279 3.77 23.16 26.98
N LEU A 280 4.51 22.26 26.31
CA LEU A 280 5.97 22.16 26.44
C LEU A 280 6.66 23.49 26.09
N SER A 281 6.19 24.21 25.05
CA SER A 281 6.73 25.52 24.71
C SER A 281 6.44 26.58 25.79
N ARG A 282 5.32 26.47 26.53
CA ARG A 282 5.01 27.33 27.67
C ARG A 282 5.93 27.01 28.85
N GLU A 283 6.12 25.73 29.18
CA GLU A 283 7.01 25.30 30.25
C GLU A 283 8.47 25.67 30.00
N VAL A 284 8.98 25.50 28.77
CA VAL A 284 10.32 25.96 28.39
C VAL A 284 10.46 27.48 28.54
N ALA A 285 9.44 28.26 28.20
CA ALA A 285 9.44 29.71 28.39
C ALA A 285 9.31 30.13 29.87
N GLU A 286 8.74 29.30 30.75
CA GLU A 286 8.72 29.50 32.21
C GLU A 286 10.07 29.12 32.84
N ALA A 287 10.65 27.98 32.43
CA ALA A 287 11.99 27.56 32.83
C ALA A 287 13.07 28.58 32.43
N GLN A 288 13.02 29.11 31.20
CA GLN A 288 13.97 30.15 30.76
C GLN A 288 13.82 31.45 31.56
N ARG A 289 12.59 31.88 31.89
CA ARG A 289 12.37 33.02 32.80
C ARG A 289 12.98 32.75 34.18
N LYS A 290 12.79 31.54 34.72
CA LYS A 290 13.36 31.15 36.02
C LYS A 290 14.89 31.09 36.01
N ILE A 291 15.50 30.63 34.91
CA ILE A 291 16.96 30.66 34.71
C ILE A 291 17.46 32.10 34.75
N ASN A 292 16.86 33.01 33.97
CA ASN A 292 17.26 34.42 33.95
C ASN A 292 17.16 35.07 35.35
N GLU A 293 16.05 34.84 36.08
CA GLU A 293 15.89 35.32 37.46
C GLU A 293 16.99 34.78 38.41
N LEU A 294 17.35 33.51 38.27
CA LEU A 294 18.41 32.89 39.07
C LEU A 294 19.79 33.45 38.69
N GLU A 295 20.06 33.67 37.41
CA GLU A 295 21.30 34.33 36.95
C GLU A 295 21.42 35.74 37.50
N ASP A 296 20.36 36.56 37.44
CA ASP A 296 20.31 37.89 38.04
C ASP A 296 20.61 37.85 39.54
N THR A 297 19.93 37.00 40.31
CA THR A 297 20.21 36.87 41.76
C THR A 297 21.65 36.42 42.06
N VAL A 298 22.21 35.54 41.22
CA VAL A 298 23.61 35.10 41.35
C VAL A 298 24.59 36.22 41.01
N THR A 299 24.29 37.14 40.06
CA THR A 299 25.13 38.32 39.83
C THR A 299 25.11 39.28 41.03
N ILE A 300 23.92 39.57 41.58
CA ILE A 300 23.76 40.43 42.77
C ILE A 300 24.55 39.88 43.95
N LEU A 301 24.40 38.58 44.26
CA LEU A 301 25.12 37.93 45.36
C LEU A 301 26.64 37.88 45.13
N ARG A 302 27.12 37.75 43.88
CA ARG A 302 28.56 37.87 43.58
C ARG A 302 29.07 39.27 43.87
N ASP A 303 28.34 40.31 43.49
CA ASP A 303 28.78 41.70 43.68
C ASP A 303 28.71 42.15 45.14
N GLU A 304 27.70 41.69 45.89
CA GLU A 304 27.67 41.81 47.34
C GLU A 304 28.84 41.07 48.00
N THR A 305 29.16 39.85 47.55
CA THR A 305 30.34 39.10 48.03
C THR A 305 31.65 39.83 47.75
N LYS A 306 31.80 40.47 46.58
CA LYS A 306 32.97 41.33 46.27
C LYS A 306 33.05 42.52 47.23
N ARG A 307 31.92 43.21 47.45
CA ARG A 307 31.85 44.37 48.35
C ARG A 307 32.21 44.01 49.79
N LEU A 308 31.64 42.92 50.33
CA LEU A 308 31.94 42.45 51.68
C LEU A 308 33.42 42.05 51.84
N ARG A 309 34.06 41.50 50.79
CA ARG A 309 35.50 41.27 50.78
C ARG A 309 36.29 42.57 50.83
N THR A 310 35.95 43.58 50.01
CA THR A 310 36.64 44.88 50.07
C THR A 310 36.45 45.61 51.41
N ASP A 311 35.26 45.50 52.02
CA ASP A 311 34.98 46.09 53.32
C ASP A 311 35.74 45.36 54.45
N ARG A 312 35.87 44.02 54.37
CA ARG A 312 36.75 43.21 55.24
C ARG A 312 38.21 43.65 55.11
N ASP A 313 38.74 43.70 53.89
CA ASP A 313 40.17 44.00 53.65
C ASP A 313 40.53 45.42 54.16
N ALA A 314 39.59 46.37 54.01
CA ALA A 314 39.72 47.70 54.57
C ALA A 314 39.63 47.72 56.11
N ALA A 315 38.81 46.85 56.73
CA ALA A 315 38.75 46.70 58.18
C ALA A 315 40.00 46.03 58.75
N GLU A 316 40.53 45.01 58.07
CA GLU A 316 41.77 44.31 58.41
C GLU A 316 42.97 45.26 58.36
N THR A 317 43.09 46.06 57.30
CA THR A 317 44.12 47.13 57.20
C THR A 317 44.03 48.12 58.37
N ARG A 318 42.82 48.58 58.74
CA ARG A 318 42.63 49.46 59.90
C ARG A 318 42.99 48.77 61.22
N ALA A 319 42.71 47.47 61.36
CA ALA A 319 43.05 46.71 62.55
C ALA A 319 44.57 46.51 62.68
N GLU A 320 45.28 46.26 61.57
CA GLU A 320 46.74 46.24 61.56
C GLU A 320 47.35 47.59 61.95
N ASP A 321 46.84 48.70 61.41
CA ASP A 321 47.33 50.04 61.74
C ASP A 321 47.05 50.38 63.21
N LEU A 322 45.87 50.02 63.72
CA LEU A 322 45.55 50.16 65.14
C LEU A 322 46.43 49.26 66.02
N ALA A 323 46.84 48.08 65.54
CA ALA A 323 47.78 47.21 66.24
C ALA A 323 49.21 47.77 66.25
N LYS A 324 49.67 48.39 65.16
CA LYS A 324 50.95 49.13 65.10
C LYS A 324 50.93 50.33 66.06
N ASP A 325 49.83 51.08 66.08
CA ASP A 325 49.61 52.17 67.02
C ASP A 325 49.53 51.68 68.47
N TYR A 326 48.89 50.54 68.73
CA TYR A 326 48.81 49.93 70.05
C TYR A 326 50.16 49.42 70.54
N GLU A 327 50.97 48.77 69.70
CA GLU A 327 52.32 48.33 70.12
C GLU A 327 53.25 49.55 70.33
N SER A 328 53.06 50.62 69.55
CA SER A 328 53.72 51.92 69.75
C SER A 328 53.25 52.63 71.02
N PHE A 329 51.98 52.50 71.37
CA PHE A 329 51.41 52.99 72.63
C PHE A 329 51.90 52.15 73.81
N LYS A 330 51.92 50.82 73.71
CA LYS A 330 52.43 49.87 74.70
C LYS A 330 53.93 50.04 74.94
N SER A 331 54.70 50.42 73.93
CA SER A 331 56.11 50.80 74.08
C SER A 331 56.25 52.11 74.86
N ARG A 332 55.45 53.13 74.54
CA ARG A 332 55.36 54.39 75.32
C ARG A 332 54.82 54.15 76.74
N ALA A 333 53.86 53.25 76.91
CA ALA A 333 53.25 52.91 78.18
C ALA A 333 54.18 52.06 79.03
N ARG A 334 54.99 51.16 78.45
CA ARG A 334 56.10 50.49 79.14
C ARG A 334 57.14 51.49 79.63
N PHE A 335 57.53 52.46 78.80
CA PHE A 335 58.41 53.56 79.22
C PHE A 335 57.81 54.39 80.36
N VAL A 336 56.52 54.75 80.28
CA VAL A 336 55.79 55.47 81.34
C VAL A 336 55.53 54.59 82.57
N LEU A 337 55.41 53.27 82.43
CA LEU A 337 55.24 52.30 83.53
C LEU A 337 56.58 51.92 84.17
N GLU A 338 57.70 51.99 83.47
CA GLU A 338 59.05 51.91 84.04
C GLU A 338 59.42 53.23 84.76
N GLN A 339 58.86 54.34 84.28
CA GLN A 339 58.84 55.62 85.00
C GLN A 339 57.90 55.61 86.22
N LYS A 340 56.76 54.90 86.14
CA LYS A 340 55.77 54.75 87.23
C LYS A 340 55.98 53.56 88.16
N SER A 341 56.82 52.57 87.84
CA SER A 341 57.15 51.45 88.76
C SER A 341 58.08 51.88 89.91
N LYS A 342 58.15 53.19 90.16
CA LYS A 342 58.70 53.85 91.34
C LYS A 342 57.59 54.55 92.17
N GLN A 343 56.31 54.38 91.83
CA GLN A 343 55.16 54.90 92.57
C GLN A 343 54.03 53.87 92.61
N ASP A 344 53.58 53.56 93.83
CA ASP A 344 52.86 52.33 94.17
C ASP A 344 51.39 52.22 93.73
N ALA A 345 51.00 50.94 93.62
CA ALA A 345 49.77 50.24 94.02
C ALA A 345 48.42 50.94 94.29
N GLN A 346 47.36 50.16 93.96
CA GLN A 346 46.02 50.11 94.60
C GLN A 346 45.11 51.35 94.39
N GLU A 347 43.77 51.27 94.30
CA GLU A 347 42.75 50.22 94.51
C GLU A 347 41.63 50.38 93.44
N SER A 348 40.66 49.43 93.34
CA SER A 348 39.23 49.77 93.10
C SER A 348 38.34 48.51 93.03
N HIS A 349 37.51 48.27 94.06
CA HIS A 349 36.46 47.25 94.05
C HIS A 349 35.08 47.78 93.62
N THR A 350 35.00 49.01 93.07
CA THR A 350 33.73 49.53 92.49
C THR A 350 33.57 49.17 91.02
N GLU A 351 34.68 48.94 90.28
CA GLU A 351 34.61 48.46 88.89
C GLU A 351 33.99 47.06 88.77
N GLU A 352 34.09 46.20 89.80
CA GLU A 352 33.54 44.84 89.76
C GLU A 352 32.01 44.83 89.67
N ILE A 353 31.34 45.80 90.29
CA ILE A 353 29.88 45.91 90.24
C ILE A 353 29.44 46.42 88.86
N GLU A 354 30.12 47.43 88.31
CA GLU A 354 29.86 47.92 86.95
C GLU A 354 30.16 46.85 85.88
N LYS A 355 31.19 46.01 86.08
CA LYS A 355 31.45 44.81 85.25
C LYS A 355 30.34 43.76 85.38
N LEU A 356 29.79 43.55 86.58
CA LEU A 356 28.67 42.62 86.79
C LEU A 356 27.37 43.13 86.14
N GLU A 357 27.07 44.43 86.24
CA GLU A 357 25.92 45.03 85.55
C GLU A 357 26.08 44.98 84.03
N LYS A 358 27.30 45.25 83.53
CA LYS A 358 27.61 45.13 82.11
C LYS A 358 27.50 43.68 81.60
N THR A 359 28.02 42.70 82.32
CA THR A 359 27.86 41.28 81.95
C THR A 359 26.40 40.83 82.04
N LEU A 360 25.59 41.41 82.93
CA LEU A 360 24.13 41.20 82.95
C LEU A 360 23.44 41.75 81.70
N ALA A 361 23.85 42.93 81.22
CA ALA A 361 23.34 43.50 79.96
C ALA A 361 23.77 42.65 78.74
N GLU A 362 25.04 42.23 78.69
CA GLU A 362 25.57 41.32 77.65
C GLU A 362 24.85 39.95 77.67
N LEU A 363 24.52 39.43 78.86
CA LEU A 363 23.69 38.23 79.02
C LEU A 363 22.23 38.43 78.57
N GLN A 364 21.65 39.61 78.77
CA GLN A 364 20.32 39.93 78.27
C GLN A 364 20.29 40.07 76.74
N GLU A 365 21.32 40.68 76.14
CA GLU A 365 21.48 40.81 74.68
C GLU A 365 21.72 39.45 74.01
N THR A 366 22.56 38.59 74.60
CA THR A 366 22.73 37.20 74.12
C THR A 366 21.44 36.38 74.28
N ILE A 367 20.65 36.57 75.35
CA ILE A 367 19.33 35.94 75.47
C ILE A 367 18.34 36.47 74.40
N ALA A 368 18.41 37.75 74.03
CA ALA A 368 17.57 38.32 72.98
C ALA A 368 17.92 37.76 71.59
N THR A 369 19.20 37.78 71.22
CA THR A 369 19.70 37.20 69.95
C THR A 369 19.45 35.68 69.87
N LEU A 370 19.61 34.93 70.97
CA LEU A 370 19.24 33.51 71.01
C LEU A 370 17.74 33.27 70.82
N LYS A 371 16.86 34.16 71.29
CA LYS A 371 15.41 34.06 71.04
C LYS A 371 15.06 34.36 69.58
N GLU A 372 15.71 35.36 68.99
CA GLU A 372 15.57 35.69 67.56
C GLU A 372 16.04 34.52 66.68
N ASN A 373 17.26 34.00 66.92
CA ASN A 373 17.80 32.81 66.26
C ASN A 373 16.89 31.59 66.41
N ARG A 374 16.30 31.36 67.60
CA ARG A 374 15.32 30.28 67.82
C ARG A 374 14.06 30.48 66.96
N SER A 375 13.59 31.72 66.77
CA SER A 375 12.46 32.01 65.88
C SER A 375 12.79 31.84 64.40
N GLY A 376 13.99 32.26 63.96
CA GLY A 376 14.50 32.00 62.60
C GLY A 376 14.54 30.51 62.29
N LEU A 377 15.22 29.72 63.13
CA LEU A 377 15.29 28.26 62.99
C LEU A 377 13.91 27.58 63.03
N GLN A 378 12.95 28.13 63.79
CA GLN A 378 11.57 27.61 63.83
C GLN A 378 10.81 27.90 62.52
N ASN A 379 11.05 29.05 61.89
CA ASN A 379 10.50 29.38 60.58
C ASN A 379 11.16 28.54 59.47
N ASP A 380 12.48 28.38 59.50
CA ASP A 380 13.21 27.54 58.54
C ASP A 380 12.79 26.06 58.62
N LEU A 381 12.59 25.54 59.84
CA LEU A 381 12.03 24.20 60.06
C LEU A 381 10.62 24.06 59.48
N SER A 382 9.80 25.12 59.55
CA SER A 382 8.44 25.12 59.01
C SER A 382 8.47 25.13 57.48
N ARG A 383 9.31 25.98 56.87
CA ARG A 383 9.51 26.01 55.41
C ARG A 383 10.07 24.70 54.87
N ALA A 384 11.01 24.07 55.58
CA ALA A 384 11.56 22.77 55.21
C ALA A 384 10.50 21.66 55.25
N ARG A 385 9.57 21.69 56.23
CA ARG A 385 8.44 20.75 56.30
C ARG A 385 7.47 20.95 55.14
N GLU A 386 7.15 22.19 54.79
CA GLU A 386 6.30 22.52 53.63
C GLU A 386 6.93 22.02 52.31
N GLN A 387 8.25 22.20 52.15
CA GLN A 387 9.00 21.66 51.01
C GLN A 387 8.98 20.13 50.96
N VAL A 388 9.14 19.44 52.09
CA VAL A 388 9.03 17.96 52.14
C VAL A 388 7.62 17.50 51.74
N VAL A 389 6.57 18.14 52.24
CA VAL A 389 5.18 17.81 51.86
C VAL A 389 4.93 18.04 50.36
N HIS A 390 5.47 19.11 49.79
CA HIS A 390 5.36 19.38 48.35
C HIS A 390 6.13 18.35 47.50
N LEU A 391 7.34 17.97 47.91
CA LEU A 391 8.12 16.93 47.21
C LEU A 391 7.46 15.54 47.35
N GLU A 392 6.78 15.28 48.47
CA GLU A 392 5.97 14.06 48.64
C GLU A 392 4.74 14.03 47.73
N THR A 393 4.03 15.15 47.55
CA THR A 393 2.86 15.19 46.65
C THR A 393 3.28 15.03 45.19
N GLU A 394 4.38 15.65 44.77
CA GLU A 394 4.99 15.42 43.45
C GLU A 394 5.44 13.96 43.26
N ASN A 395 6.15 13.38 44.24
CA ASN A 395 6.54 11.96 44.20
C ASN A 395 5.34 10.99 44.19
N ARG A 396 4.15 11.42 44.63
CA ARG A 396 2.90 10.66 44.46
C ARG A 396 2.26 10.91 43.09
N LYS A 397 2.41 12.09 42.50
CA LYS A 397 1.98 12.40 41.12
C LYS A 397 2.78 11.57 40.12
N TYR A 398 4.11 11.71 40.11
CA TYR A 398 5.00 10.99 39.18
C TYR A 398 4.91 9.46 39.31
N ARG A 399 4.62 8.92 40.50
CA ARG A 399 4.35 7.48 40.65
C ARG A 399 3.07 7.04 39.93
N ARG A 400 1.97 7.78 40.08
CA ARG A 400 0.72 7.46 39.35
C ARG A 400 0.91 7.55 37.85
N GLU A 401 1.61 8.58 37.37
CA GLU A 401 1.92 8.75 35.94
C GLU A 401 2.80 7.59 35.41
N SER A 402 3.77 7.13 36.21
CA SER A 402 4.57 5.94 35.90
C SER A 402 3.71 4.66 35.88
N ASP A 403 2.82 4.47 36.87
CA ASP A 403 1.96 3.28 36.96
C ASP A 403 0.94 3.25 35.80
N GLU A 404 0.40 4.41 35.42
CA GLU A 404 -0.52 4.59 34.28
C GLU A 404 0.19 4.37 32.93
N ALA A 405 1.41 4.87 32.76
CA ALA A 405 2.23 4.60 31.59
C ALA A 405 2.62 3.10 31.48
N GLN A 406 2.88 2.42 32.59
CA GLN A 406 3.11 0.98 32.62
C GLN A 406 1.85 0.18 32.25
N LEU A 407 0.67 0.62 32.71
CA LEU A 407 -0.60 -0.01 32.35
C LEU A 407 -0.90 0.15 30.85
N LEU A 408 -0.71 1.35 30.29
CA LEU A 408 -0.85 1.62 28.85
C LEU A 408 0.14 0.80 28.01
N LEU A 409 1.39 0.65 28.47
CA LEU A 409 2.37 -0.22 27.80
C LEU A 409 1.92 -1.69 27.83
N ALA A 410 1.38 -2.17 28.95
CA ALA A 410 0.85 -3.53 29.05
C ALA A 410 -0.33 -3.76 28.09
N THR A 411 -1.30 -2.84 28.03
CA THR A 411 -2.46 -2.98 27.13
C THR A 411 -2.04 -2.95 25.66
N THR A 412 -1.16 -2.03 25.26
CA THR A 412 -0.66 -1.98 23.87
C THR A 412 0.17 -3.20 23.48
N MET A 413 0.90 -3.82 24.43
CA MET A 413 1.58 -5.10 24.19
C MET A 413 0.60 -6.26 23.98
N ASP A 414 -0.52 -6.30 24.71
CA ASP A 414 -1.55 -7.33 24.54
C ASP A 414 -2.39 -7.15 23.27
N GLU A 415 -2.68 -5.90 22.87
CA GLU A 415 -3.26 -5.59 21.55
C GLU A 415 -2.33 -6.03 20.40
N LEU A 416 -1.02 -5.77 20.53
CA LEU A 416 -0.03 -6.21 19.54
C LEU A 416 0.09 -7.74 19.47
N ARG A 417 -0.02 -8.44 20.62
CA ARG A 417 -0.09 -9.91 20.67
C ARG A 417 -1.35 -10.43 19.96
N ALA A 418 -2.52 -9.85 20.23
CA ALA A 418 -3.76 -10.23 19.56
C ALA A 418 -3.64 -10.07 18.04
N SER A 419 -3.21 -8.88 17.58
CA SER A 419 -2.98 -8.57 16.17
C SER A 419 -1.99 -9.54 15.50
N LYS A 420 -0.91 -9.93 16.20
CA LYS A 420 0.03 -10.95 15.74
C LYS A 420 -0.64 -12.31 15.55
N THR A 421 -1.46 -12.76 16.50
CA THR A 421 -2.16 -14.06 16.38
C THR A 421 -3.19 -14.08 15.23
N ASP A 422 -3.85 -12.95 14.95
CA ASP A 422 -4.77 -12.85 13.81
C ASP A 422 -4.03 -12.80 12.47
N PHE A 423 -2.88 -12.13 12.41
CA PHE A 423 -2.00 -12.20 11.24
C PHE A 423 -1.50 -13.64 10.99
N GLU A 424 -1.13 -14.37 12.03
CA GLU A 424 -0.71 -15.78 11.94
C GLU A 424 -1.85 -16.68 11.40
N LYS A 425 -3.10 -16.50 11.87
CA LYS A 425 -4.28 -17.20 11.32
C LYS A 425 -4.47 -16.90 9.84
N ASN A 426 -4.42 -15.62 9.45
CA ASN A 426 -4.59 -15.19 8.05
C ASN A 426 -3.49 -15.74 7.13
N VAL A 427 -2.25 -15.86 7.63
CA VAL A 427 -1.16 -16.52 6.88
C VAL A 427 -1.46 -18.01 6.71
N ILE A 428 -1.90 -18.71 7.75
CA ILE A 428 -2.26 -20.14 7.68
C ILE A 428 -3.39 -20.35 6.66
N GLU A 429 -4.49 -19.60 6.76
CA GLU A 429 -5.61 -19.69 5.81
C GLU A 429 -5.16 -19.43 4.36
N LYS A 430 -4.33 -18.40 4.13
CA LYS A 430 -3.79 -18.10 2.80
C LYS A 430 -2.92 -19.23 2.25
N THR A 431 -2.13 -19.90 3.10
CA THR A 431 -1.34 -21.08 2.67
C THR A 431 -2.22 -22.28 2.36
N GLN A 432 -3.31 -22.51 3.10
CA GLN A 432 -4.29 -23.56 2.82
C GLN A 432 -5.02 -23.31 1.49
N LEU A 433 -5.49 -22.09 1.25
CA LEU A 433 -6.09 -21.68 -0.03
C LEU A 433 -5.11 -21.86 -1.21
N SER A 434 -3.84 -21.47 -1.02
CA SER A 434 -2.79 -21.67 -2.04
C SER A 434 -2.53 -23.15 -2.33
N ALA A 435 -2.53 -24.01 -1.30
CA ALA A 435 -2.38 -25.45 -1.47
C ALA A 435 -3.59 -26.08 -2.20
N HIS A 436 -4.81 -25.61 -1.91
CA HIS A 436 -6.01 -26.05 -2.61
C HIS A 436 -6.01 -25.64 -4.09
N LEU A 437 -5.64 -24.40 -4.40
CA LEU A 437 -5.46 -23.93 -5.78
C LEU A 437 -4.39 -24.72 -6.53
N HIS A 438 -3.27 -25.07 -5.88
CA HIS A 438 -2.24 -25.91 -6.48
C HIS A 438 -2.76 -27.33 -6.78
N SER A 439 -3.53 -27.93 -5.86
CA SER A 439 -4.17 -29.23 -6.06
C SER A 439 -5.15 -29.22 -7.25
N LEU A 440 -6.02 -28.20 -7.34
CA LEU A 440 -6.92 -28.02 -8.48
C LEU A 440 -6.16 -27.81 -9.81
N THR A 441 -5.05 -27.08 -9.78
CA THR A 441 -4.19 -26.88 -10.96
C THR A 441 -3.60 -28.20 -11.44
N CYS A 442 -3.03 -29.01 -10.52
CA CYS A 442 -2.56 -30.36 -10.83
C CYS A 442 -3.68 -31.24 -11.38
N GLN A 443 -4.90 -31.17 -10.83
CA GLN A 443 -6.05 -31.91 -11.35
C GLN A 443 -6.40 -31.49 -12.78
N ILE A 444 -6.44 -30.18 -13.07
CA ILE A 444 -6.65 -29.64 -14.42
C ILE A 444 -5.59 -30.19 -15.39
N ASP A 445 -4.31 -30.20 -15.00
CA ASP A 445 -3.25 -30.72 -15.86
C ASP A 445 -3.33 -32.24 -16.07
N THR A 446 -3.75 -33.02 -15.05
CA THR A 446 -4.04 -34.45 -15.28
C THR A 446 -5.19 -34.65 -16.28
N LEU A 447 -6.24 -33.84 -16.22
CA LEU A 447 -7.37 -33.89 -17.16
C LEU A 447 -6.96 -33.47 -18.58
N LYS A 448 -6.11 -32.44 -18.75
CA LYS A 448 -5.52 -32.08 -20.05
C LYS A 448 -4.76 -33.26 -20.65
N THR A 449 -3.82 -33.86 -19.91
CA THR A 449 -3.06 -35.01 -20.44
C THR A 449 -3.92 -36.24 -20.73
N HIS A 450 -5.10 -36.37 -20.11
CA HIS A 450 -6.08 -37.40 -20.47
C HIS A 450 -6.81 -37.04 -21.78
N ASN A 451 -7.24 -35.79 -21.93
CA ASN A 451 -7.84 -35.29 -23.17
C ASN A 451 -6.89 -35.43 -24.37
N ASP A 452 -5.62 -35.04 -24.22
CA ASP A 452 -4.58 -35.17 -25.26
C ASP A 452 -4.41 -36.64 -25.71
N LYS A 453 -4.46 -37.59 -24.76
CA LYS A 453 -4.43 -39.03 -25.05
C LYS A 453 -5.68 -39.50 -25.80
N VAL A 454 -6.85 -38.99 -25.45
CA VAL A 454 -8.11 -39.30 -26.15
C VAL A 454 -8.08 -38.74 -27.57
N GLU A 455 -7.61 -37.49 -27.77
CA GLU A 455 -7.44 -36.92 -29.10
C GLU A 455 -6.43 -37.70 -29.95
N HIS A 456 -5.29 -38.10 -29.37
CA HIS A 456 -4.31 -38.94 -30.07
C HIS A 456 -4.91 -40.31 -30.46
N LEU A 457 -5.71 -40.96 -29.61
CA LEU A 457 -6.38 -42.22 -29.94
C LEU A 457 -7.43 -42.03 -31.05
N LEU A 458 -8.22 -40.95 -30.99
CA LEU A 458 -9.20 -40.60 -32.03
C LEU A 458 -8.54 -40.27 -33.37
N SER A 459 -7.40 -39.59 -33.37
CA SER A 459 -6.64 -39.30 -34.59
C SER A 459 -6.08 -40.57 -35.23
N ALA A 460 -5.50 -41.49 -34.44
CA ALA A 460 -5.00 -42.77 -34.93
C ALA A 460 -6.10 -43.66 -35.53
N GLU A 461 -7.29 -43.70 -34.92
CA GLU A 461 -8.41 -44.46 -35.47
C GLU A 461 -9.01 -43.78 -36.72
N ARG A 462 -8.96 -42.44 -36.83
CA ARG A 462 -9.30 -41.70 -38.07
C ARG A 462 -8.34 -42.04 -39.20
N GLU A 463 -7.02 -42.05 -38.97
CA GLU A 463 -6.03 -42.44 -39.98
C GLU A 463 -6.24 -43.87 -40.47
N LYS A 464 -6.47 -44.80 -39.54
CA LYS A 464 -6.77 -46.22 -39.85
C LYS A 464 -8.05 -46.38 -40.67
N ASN A 465 -9.09 -45.59 -40.38
CA ASN A 465 -10.31 -45.57 -41.19
C ASN A 465 -10.08 -44.96 -42.58
N ASN A 466 -9.31 -43.88 -42.70
CA ASN A 466 -8.93 -43.30 -44.01
C ASN A 466 -8.16 -44.33 -44.86
N LEU A 467 -7.14 -45.00 -44.29
CA LEU A 467 -6.43 -46.09 -44.97
C LEU A 467 -7.36 -47.23 -45.40
N LYS A 468 -8.44 -47.49 -44.65
CA LYS A 468 -9.44 -48.50 -45.04
C LYS A 468 -10.36 -48.01 -46.16
N ILE A 469 -10.71 -46.73 -46.17
CA ILE A 469 -11.44 -46.08 -47.26
C ILE A 469 -10.60 -46.14 -48.54
N ASP A 470 -9.33 -45.72 -48.52
CA ASP A 470 -8.41 -45.76 -49.66
C ASP A 470 -8.31 -47.18 -50.28
N GLN A 471 -8.24 -48.21 -49.42
CA GLN A 471 -8.24 -49.61 -49.86
C GLN A 471 -9.54 -50.02 -50.56
N LEU A 472 -10.70 -49.61 -50.01
CA LEU A 472 -12.01 -49.91 -50.58
C LEU A 472 -12.24 -49.14 -51.89
N GLU A 473 -11.82 -47.88 -51.97
CA GLU A 473 -11.86 -47.08 -53.20
C GLU A 473 -11.00 -47.70 -54.30
N LYS A 474 -9.80 -48.18 -53.95
CA LYS A 474 -8.94 -48.92 -54.89
C LYS A 474 -9.62 -50.20 -55.40
N GLN A 475 -10.21 -50.99 -54.51
CA GLN A 475 -10.97 -52.20 -54.88
C GLN A 475 -12.17 -51.87 -55.79
N ILE A 476 -12.92 -50.82 -55.48
CA ILE A 476 -14.03 -50.33 -56.33
C ILE A 476 -13.52 -49.86 -57.69
N GLY A 477 -12.34 -49.22 -57.75
CA GLY A 477 -11.69 -48.81 -58.99
C GLY A 477 -11.23 -49.99 -59.86
N GLU A 478 -10.70 -51.04 -59.24
CA GLU A 478 -10.31 -52.29 -59.92
C GLU A 478 -11.55 -53.04 -60.45
N GLU A 479 -12.59 -53.21 -59.63
CA GLU A 479 -13.89 -53.77 -60.05
C GLU A 479 -14.56 -52.97 -61.18
N ARG A 480 -14.47 -51.63 -61.14
CA ARG A 480 -14.99 -50.77 -62.21
C ARG A 480 -14.28 -51.02 -63.53
N LYS A 481 -12.94 -51.14 -63.52
CA LYS A 481 -12.15 -51.46 -64.72
C LYS A 481 -12.51 -52.83 -65.28
N LEU A 482 -12.60 -53.86 -64.43
CA LEU A 482 -13.01 -55.21 -64.85
C LEU A 482 -14.39 -55.23 -65.49
N ARG A 483 -15.35 -54.46 -64.95
CA ARG A 483 -16.69 -54.31 -65.55
C ARG A 483 -16.66 -53.57 -66.88
N GLU A 484 -15.85 -52.51 -66.99
CA GLU A 484 -15.68 -51.75 -68.22
C GLU A 484 -15.04 -52.59 -69.34
N GLU A 485 -14.04 -53.40 -69.00
CA GLU A 485 -13.42 -54.39 -69.90
C GLU A 485 -14.43 -55.47 -70.32
N ALA A 486 -15.23 -56.01 -69.40
CA ALA A 486 -16.28 -56.99 -69.70
C ALA A 486 -17.39 -56.41 -70.59
N VAL A 487 -17.83 -55.18 -70.35
CA VAL A 487 -18.80 -54.47 -71.21
C VAL A 487 -18.22 -54.26 -72.61
N LYS A 488 -16.95 -53.85 -72.72
CA LYS A 488 -16.26 -53.69 -74.01
C LYS A 488 -16.18 -55.00 -74.79
N GLN A 489 -15.84 -56.11 -74.13
CA GLN A 489 -15.85 -57.45 -74.74
C GLN A 489 -17.25 -57.87 -75.21
N LEU A 490 -18.30 -57.54 -74.45
CA LEU A 490 -19.69 -57.80 -74.85
C LEU A 490 -20.10 -56.95 -76.06
N ASP A 491 -19.77 -55.66 -76.10
CA ASP A 491 -20.07 -54.78 -77.22
C ASP A 491 -19.31 -55.16 -78.50
N ASP A 492 -18.05 -55.58 -78.39
CA ASP A 492 -17.28 -56.10 -79.52
C ASP A 492 -17.88 -57.43 -80.02
N SER A 493 -18.27 -58.34 -79.12
CA SER A 493 -19.03 -59.56 -79.45
C SER A 493 -20.39 -59.27 -80.09
N ARG A 494 -20.98 -58.10 -79.82
CA ARG A 494 -22.28 -57.67 -80.36
C ARG A 494 -22.17 -57.08 -81.76
N LYS A 495 -21.00 -56.58 -82.16
CA LYS A 495 -20.72 -56.07 -83.52
C LYS A 495 -20.56 -57.20 -84.56
N GLU A 496 -20.19 -58.41 -84.14
CA GLU A 496 -19.93 -59.54 -85.06
C GLU A 496 -21.17 -60.40 -85.42
N ARG A 497 -22.37 -60.12 -84.87
CA ARG A 497 -23.59 -60.93 -85.15
C ARG A 497 -24.62 -60.21 -86.03
N PRO A 498 -25.00 -60.76 -87.21
CA PRO A 498 -26.16 -60.30 -87.96
C PRO A 498 -27.49 -60.81 -87.36
N SER A 499 -28.54 -60.01 -87.58
CA SER A 499 -29.90 -60.12 -87.01
C SER A 499 -30.68 -61.42 -87.29
N ARG A 500 -31.34 -61.97 -86.24
CA ARG A 500 -32.73 -62.50 -86.31
C ARG A 500 -33.36 -62.65 -84.88
N PRO A 501 -34.67 -62.95 -84.74
CA PRO A 501 -35.49 -62.39 -83.66
C PRO A 501 -35.72 -63.32 -82.45
N ALA A 502 -36.26 -62.76 -81.35
CA ALA A 502 -36.84 -63.50 -80.24
C ALA A 502 -37.97 -64.44 -80.71
N PRO A 503 -38.21 -65.58 -80.03
CA PRO A 503 -39.28 -65.56 -79.02
C PRO A 503 -39.19 -66.60 -77.86
N VAL A 504 -40.14 -66.46 -76.92
CA VAL A 504 -40.75 -67.49 -76.04
C VAL A 504 -39.96 -68.02 -74.82
N ALA A 505 -40.73 -68.23 -73.75
CA ALA A 505 -40.31 -68.68 -72.42
C ALA A 505 -40.26 -70.21 -72.29
N ALA A 506 -39.53 -70.71 -71.28
CA ALA A 506 -40.09 -71.46 -70.13
C ALA A 506 -39.05 -72.34 -69.40
N VAL A 507 -39.47 -72.86 -68.24
CA VAL A 507 -38.99 -74.04 -67.50
C VAL A 507 -37.89 -73.86 -66.43
N TYR A 508 -38.26 -74.25 -65.21
CA TYR A 508 -37.48 -74.45 -63.98
C TYR A 508 -36.30 -75.43 -64.14
N PRO A 509 -35.34 -75.43 -63.21
CA PRO A 509 -35.28 -76.58 -62.29
C PRO A 509 -35.37 -76.21 -60.79
N GLN A 510 -35.97 -77.11 -60.00
CA GLN A 510 -35.92 -77.12 -58.53
C GLN A 510 -34.62 -77.76 -58.03
N PHE A 511 -34.16 -77.37 -56.83
CA PHE A 511 -33.60 -78.20 -55.74
C PHE A 511 -33.22 -77.21 -54.61
N SER A 512 -34.13 -76.88 -53.67
CA SER A 512 -34.49 -77.63 -52.44
C SER A 512 -33.58 -77.31 -51.23
N ASP A 513 -34.22 -76.66 -50.26
CA ASP A 513 -34.02 -76.73 -48.80
C ASP A 513 -32.68 -76.30 -48.17
N ARG A 514 -32.71 -75.15 -47.47
CA ARG A 514 -32.79 -75.20 -46.00
C ARG A 514 -33.42 -73.95 -45.38
N GLU A 515 -34.31 -74.18 -44.43
CA GLU A 515 -35.02 -73.15 -43.66
C GLU A 515 -34.08 -72.40 -42.71
N TYR A 516 -34.26 -71.09 -42.57
CA TYR A 516 -34.38 -70.44 -41.26
C TYR A 516 -35.00 -69.05 -41.43
N THR A 517 -36.20 -68.84 -40.89
CA THR A 517 -36.84 -67.52 -40.76
C THR A 517 -37.26 -67.29 -39.31
N PRO A 518 -37.33 -66.02 -38.86
CA PRO A 518 -37.20 -65.67 -37.45
C PRO A 518 -38.56 -65.55 -36.75
N ASP A 519 -38.58 -65.57 -35.42
CA ASP A 519 -39.48 -64.68 -34.67
C ASP A 519 -38.97 -64.33 -33.25
N TYR A 520 -39.51 -63.24 -32.72
CA TYR A 520 -38.97 -62.25 -31.79
C TYR A 520 -38.87 -62.67 -30.30
N ARG A 521 -38.29 -61.80 -29.45
CA ARG A 521 -38.99 -61.05 -28.35
C ARG A 521 -38.18 -60.84 -27.04
N CYS A 522 -38.04 -59.55 -26.68
CA CYS A 522 -37.92 -58.89 -25.36
C CYS A 522 -37.37 -59.56 -24.08
N HIS A 523 -36.55 -58.73 -23.40
CA HIS A 523 -36.50 -58.47 -21.94
C HIS A 523 -35.83 -59.45 -20.95
N SER A 524 -34.60 -59.08 -20.59
CA SER A 524 -34.23 -58.56 -19.24
C SER A 524 -33.48 -59.47 -18.24
N THR A 525 -32.73 -58.77 -17.39
CA THR A 525 -32.16 -59.13 -16.07
C THR A 525 -30.80 -59.85 -15.98
N VAL A 526 -29.86 -59.11 -15.37
CA VAL A 526 -28.68 -59.46 -14.54
C VAL A 526 -27.61 -60.46 -15.00
N SER A 527 -26.36 -60.05 -14.68
CA SER A 527 -25.25 -60.87 -14.16
C SER A 527 -24.03 -60.99 -15.08
N GLY A 528 -22.86 -60.82 -14.47
CA GLY A 528 -21.55 -60.76 -15.13
C GLY A 528 -20.47 -60.22 -14.19
N LYS A 529 -20.31 -60.87 -13.02
CA LYS A 529 -19.23 -60.52 -12.07
C LYS A 529 -17.86 -60.99 -12.60
N LEU A 530 -16.84 -60.35 -12.03
CA LEU A 530 -15.49 -60.90 -11.72
C LEU A 530 -15.57 -62.41 -11.35
N SER A 531 -14.56 -63.25 -11.51
CA SER A 531 -13.19 -63.12 -10.99
C SER A 531 -12.33 -64.35 -11.32
N ASN A 532 -11.00 -64.25 -11.18
CA ASN A 532 -10.10 -65.30 -10.66
C ASN A 532 -8.70 -64.66 -10.44
N ALA A 533 -7.88 -65.00 -9.44
CA ALA A 533 -8.04 -65.98 -8.35
C ALA A 533 -7.30 -65.52 -7.06
N THR A 534 -7.56 -66.25 -5.97
CA THR A 534 -7.26 -65.91 -4.57
C THR A 534 -5.94 -66.49 -4.05
N PHE A 535 -5.26 -65.77 -3.16
CA PHE A 535 -4.76 -66.31 -1.88
C PHE A 535 -4.71 -65.18 -0.83
N GLY A 536 -4.80 -65.50 0.47
CA GLY A 536 -5.04 -64.49 1.51
C GLY A 536 -4.12 -64.62 2.72
N GLU A 537 -4.71 -64.32 3.88
CA GLU A 537 -4.20 -64.47 5.26
C GLU A 537 -3.49 -63.25 5.90
N GLU A 538 -4.28 -62.57 6.74
CA GLU A 538 -3.96 -62.00 8.07
C GLU A 538 -2.69 -61.13 8.29
N THR A 539 -2.90 -59.90 8.78
CA THR A 539 -2.61 -59.52 10.18
C THR A 539 -3.35 -58.21 10.54
N GLN A 540 -3.96 -58.17 11.73
CA GLN A 540 -4.60 -56.97 12.28
C GLN A 540 -3.56 -56.01 12.88
N VAL A 541 -3.71 -54.69 12.68
CA VAL A 541 -3.36 -53.69 13.70
C VAL A 541 -4.46 -52.63 13.72
N HIS A 542 -4.96 -52.33 14.91
CA HIS A 542 -6.02 -51.34 15.14
C HIS A 542 -5.40 -49.94 15.27
N GLU A 543 -6.01 -48.92 14.66
CA GLU A 543 -5.76 -47.54 15.06
C GLU A 543 -6.35 -47.30 16.46
N PRO A 544 -5.67 -46.53 17.35
CA PRO A 544 -6.24 -46.08 18.60
C PRO A 544 -7.28 -44.97 18.37
N SER A 545 -8.30 -44.91 19.22
CA SER A 545 -9.40 -43.93 19.12
C SER A 545 -8.95 -42.53 19.55
N LEU A 546 -9.64 -41.51 19.02
CA LEU A 546 -9.37 -40.09 19.25
C LEU A 546 -9.52 -39.65 20.73
N GLU A 547 -10.10 -40.49 21.59
CA GLU A 547 -10.31 -40.21 23.02
C GLU A 547 -9.03 -40.35 23.87
N ASP A 548 -8.08 -41.22 23.49
CA ASP A 548 -6.82 -41.45 24.24
C ASP A 548 -5.82 -40.28 24.13
N VAL A 549 -6.01 -39.39 23.15
CA VAL A 549 -5.16 -38.19 22.94
C VAL A 549 -5.72 -36.95 23.64
N LEU A 550 -7.02 -36.94 24.00
CA LEU A 550 -7.71 -35.73 24.46
C LEU A 550 -8.02 -35.67 25.97
N PHE A 551 -8.02 -36.80 26.72
CA PHE A 551 -8.51 -36.82 28.11
C PHE A 551 -7.57 -37.49 29.14
N GLY A 552 -6.27 -37.25 29.01
CA GLY A 552 -5.25 -37.61 30.01
C GLY A 552 -4.90 -36.48 31.00
N GLU A 553 -5.87 -36.02 31.80
CA GLU A 553 -5.64 -35.17 32.99
C GLU A 553 -4.76 -35.92 34.04
N CYS A 554 -4.06 -35.34 35.04
CA CYS A 554 -3.85 -33.97 35.56
C CYS A 554 -2.52 -34.00 36.40
N SER A 555 -1.96 -32.96 37.02
CA SER A 555 -2.39 -31.58 37.35
C SER A 555 -1.23 -30.57 37.22
N ILE A 556 -1.55 -29.28 37.34
CA ILE A 556 -0.64 -28.16 37.66
C ILE A 556 -0.66 -27.91 39.18
N GLN A 557 0.42 -27.33 39.76
CA GLN A 557 0.47 -26.29 40.81
C GLN A 557 1.76 -26.42 41.67
N GLU A 558 2.72 -25.52 41.52
CA GLU A 558 2.91 -24.24 42.25
C GLU A 558 3.72 -24.38 43.55
N SER A 559 4.82 -23.63 43.66
CA SER A 559 5.23 -22.81 44.83
C SER A 559 6.74 -22.55 44.87
N ASP A 560 7.06 -21.32 45.23
CA ASP A 560 8.37 -20.69 45.48
C ASP A 560 9.50 -21.53 46.13
N GLY A 561 10.72 -21.03 45.96
CA GLY A 561 11.62 -20.86 47.11
C GLY A 561 12.93 -21.64 47.09
N GLN A 562 13.96 -21.03 46.49
CA GLN A 562 15.29 -20.84 47.09
C GLN A 562 15.68 -21.75 48.27
N THR A 563 16.60 -22.71 48.03
CA THR A 563 17.84 -22.87 48.84
C THR A 563 18.85 -23.79 48.13
N CYS A 564 20.13 -23.55 48.41
CA CYS A 564 21.25 -24.49 48.18
C CYS A 564 21.00 -25.79 48.97
N ASP A 565 21.51 -26.97 48.61
CA ASP A 565 22.95 -27.24 48.66
C ASP A 565 23.38 -28.53 47.92
N GLU A 566 24.68 -28.81 47.96
CA GLU A 566 25.41 -29.83 47.18
C GLU A 566 25.15 -31.32 47.50
N THR A 567 25.47 -32.15 46.49
CA THR A 567 25.95 -33.55 46.59
C THR A 567 24.95 -34.68 46.94
N GLU A 568 24.60 -35.49 45.93
CA GLU A 568 25.01 -36.92 45.92
C GLU A 568 24.98 -37.51 44.50
N HIS A 569 26.07 -38.15 44.08
CA HIS A 569 26.26 -38.66 42.72
C HIS A 569 25.72 -40.09 42.62
N CYS A 570 24.47 -40.23 42.18
CA CYS A 570 23.89 -41.55 41.93
C CYS A 570 24.56 -42.18 40.69
N PRO A 571 25.13 -43.40 40.76
CA PRO A 571 25.75 -44.04 39.61
C PRO A 571 24.66 -44.48 38.62
N MET A 572 24.41 -43.65 37.61
CA MET A 572 23.52 -43.94 36.47
C MET A 572 23.81 -45.34 35.92
N THR A 573 22.76 -46.16 35.84
CA THR A 573 22.85 -47.47 35.21
C THR A 573 23.17 -47.29 33.73
N TYR A 574 23.94 -48.20 33.11
CA TYR A 574 24.33 -48.09 31.70
C TYR A 574 23.14 -47.84 30.76
N GLU A 575 22.00 -48.49 31.02
CA GLU A 575 20.71 -48.27 30.33
C GLU A 575 20.29 -46.79 30.36
N GLN A 576 20.30 -46.19 31.55
CA GLN A 576 19.89 -44.80 31.79
C GLN A 576 20.89 -43.81 31.18
N LEU A 577 22.19 -44.13 31.19
CA LEU A 577 23.22 -43.31 30.54
C LEU A 577 23.07 -43.34 29.00
N MET A 578 22.65 -44.46 28.41
CA MET A 578 22.32 -44.50 26.98
C MET A 578 21.06 -43.69 26.67
N GLU A 579 20.02 -43.77 27.51
CA GLU A 579 18.80 -42.97 27.37
C GLU A 579 19.10 -41.46 27.51
N GLU A 580 19.92 -41.05 28.47
CA GLU A 580 20.35 -39.67 28.64
C GLU A 580 21.19 -39.19 27.44
N LEU A 581 22.11 -40.00 26.91
CA LEU A 581 22.84 -39.70 25.68
C LEU A 581 21.94 -39.59 24.45
N GLU A 582 20.89 -40.42 24.35
CA GLU A 582 19.92 -40.34 23.27
C GLU A 582 19.05 -39.08 23.39
N ASN A 583 18.64 -38.70 24.60
CA ASN A 583 17.90 -37.48 24.88
C ASN A 583 18.75 -36.22 24.64
N LEU A 584 20.02 -36.22 25.06
CA LEU A 584 21.00 -35.17 24.72
C LEU A 584 21.20 -35.06 23.20
N ARG A 585 21.25 -36.20 22.48
CA ARG A 585 21.36 -36.22 21.02
C ARG A 585 20.11 -35.66 20.34
N LYS A 586 18.91 -36.01 20.80
CA LYS A 586 17.64 -35.45 20.32
C LYS A 586 17.57 -33.94 20.58
N HIS A 587 17.99 -33.49 21.76
CA HIS A 587 18.04 -32.07 22.10
C HIS A 587 19.08 -31.30 21.27
N ALA A 588 20.26 -31.87 21.03
CA ALA A 588 21.28 -31.31 20.14
C ALA A 588 20.82 -31.25 18.67
N GLN A 589 20.00 -32.21 18.22
CA GLN A 589 19.39 -32.18 16.90
C GLN A 589 18.32 -31.08 16.81
N HIS A 590 17.38 -31.04 17.76
CA HIS A 590 16.32 -30.02 17.79
C HIS A 590 16.88 -28.58 17.86
N THR A 591 17.90 -28.34 18.70
CA THR A 591 18.56 -27.04 18.77
C THR A 591 19.32 -26.68 17.49
N ARG A 592 19.87 -27.67 16.76
CA ARG A 592 20.47 -27.48 15.43
C ARG A 592 19.41 -27.16 14.37
N GLU A 593 18.25 -27.80 14.43
CA GLU A 593 17.13 -27.54 13.52
C GLU A 593 16.57 -26.13 13.75
N LEU A 594 16.33 -25.73 15.00
CA LEU A 594 15.94 -24.35 15.37
C LEU A 594 16.99 -23.31 14.96
N LEU A 595 18.29 -23.62 15.10
CA LEU A 595 19.36 -22.74 14.64
C LEU A 595 19.32 -22.57 13.12
N SER A 596 19.17 -23.67 12.38
CA SER A 596 19.05 -23.64 10.91
C SER A 596 17.80 -22.88 10.46
N GLU A 597 16.67 -23.04 11.15
CA GLU A 597 15.44 -22.29 10.86
C GLU A 597 15.66 -20.79 11.11
N SER A 598 16.25 -20.42 12.25
CA SER A 598 16.62 -19.05 12.61
C SER A 598 17.59 -18.42 11.59
N GLU A 599 18.61 -19.15 11.14
CA GLU A 599 19.54 -18.72 10.09
C GLU A 599 18.80 -18.45 8.76
N THR A 600 17.88 -19.33 8.34
CA THR A 600 17.09 -19.11 7.11
C THR A 600 16.09 -17.95 7.24
N ALA A 601 15.48 -17.78 8.41
CA ALA A 601 14.58 -16.66 8.69
C ALA A 601 15.35 -15.32 8.68
N ASN A 602 16.53 -15.28 9.30
CA ASN A 602 17.41 -14.11 9.27
C ASN A 602 17.88 -13.80 7.84
N GLY A 603 18.22 -14.82 7.04
CA GLY A 603 18.53 -14.65 5.60
C GLY A 603 17.39 -13.96 4.83
N ARG A 604 16.14 -14.42 5.01
CA ARG A 604 14.95 -13.79 4.42
C ARG A 604 14.76 -12.34 4.89
N LEU A 605 14.96 -12.06 6.18
CA LEU A 605 14.87 -10.69 6.73
C LEU A 605 15.94 -9.76 6.15
N ILE A 606 17.16 -10.27 5.91
CA ILE A 606 18.24 -9.51 5.25
C ILE A 606 17.88 -9.19 3.80
N GLU A 607 17.34 -10.16 3.05
CA GLU A 607 16.86 -9.95 1.67
C GLU A 607 15.68 -8.95 1.61
N GLN A 608 14.70 -9.08 2.51
CA GLN A 608 13.61 -8.12 2.64
C GLN A 608 14.11 -6.73 3.00
N SER A 609 15.06 -6.60 3.95
CA SER A 609 15.67 -5.32 4.29
C SER A 609 16.42 -4.70 3.10
N ARG A 610 17.12 -5.52 2.30
CA ARG A 610 17.78 -5.08 1.06
C ARG A 610 16.76 -4.60 0.03
N PHE A 611 15.69 -5.35 -0.20
CA PHE A 611 14.63 -5.00 -1.15
C PHE A 611 13.91 -3.71 -0.72
N LEU A 612 13.49 -3.59 0.53
CA LEU A 612 12.85 -2.39 1.07
C LEU A 612 13.77 -1.16 0.98
N LYS A 613 15.06 -1.30 1.28
CA LYS A 613 16.03 -0.19 1.13
C LYS A 613 16.18 0.24 -0.33
N GLU A 614 16.19 -0.69 -1.28
CA GLU A 614 16.26 -0.33 -2.69
C GLU A 614 14.94 0.23 -3.23
N GLU A 615 13.80 -0.23 -2.72
CA GLU A 615 12.48 0.32 -3.04
C GLU A 615 12.32 1.75 -2.52
N ILE A 616 12.75 2.02 -1.27
CA ILE A 616 12.80 3.39 -0.72
C ILE A 616 13.67 4.28 -1.60
N ARG A 617 14.90 3.85 -1.95
CA ARG A 617 15.76 4.60 -2.88
C ARG A 617 15.13 4.77 -4.26
N ARG A 618 14.36 3.80 -4.75
CA ARG A 618 13.66 3.87 -6.04
C ARG A 618 12.55 4.93 -6.01
N LEU A 619 11.82 5.01 -4.89
CA LEU A 619 10.78 6.01 -4.63
C LEU A 619 11.37 7.40 -4.44
N GLU A 620 12.43 7.55 -3.62
CA GLU A 620 13.19 8.79 -3.46
C GLU A 620 13.69 9.30 -4.83
N ARG A 621 14.35 8.44 -5.62
CA ARG A 621 14.78 8.77 -6.99
C ARG A 621 13.62 9.06 -7.95
N ASN A 622 12.38 8.65 -7.64
CA ASN A 622 11.19 8.98 -8.43
C ASN A 622 10.65 10.36 -8.05
N ASP A 623 10.55 10.67 -6.76
CA ASP A 623 10.16 11.98 -6.28
C ASP A 623 11.16 13.07 -6.68
N GLU A 624 12.46 12.79 -6.61
CA GLU A 624 13.51 13.66 -7.17
C GLU A 624 13.42 13.83 -8.70
N ARG A 625 12.85 12.86 -9.43
CA ARG A 625 12.56 12.99 -10.87
C ARG A 625 11.34 13.89 -11.14
N LYS A 626 10.38 13.98 -10.20
CA LYS A 626 9.22 14.88 -10.32
C LYS A 626 9.63 16.35 -10.31
N GLU A 627 10.68 16.71 -9.55
CA GLU A 627 11.27 18.06 -9.59
C GLU A 627 11.85 18.40 -10.97
N HIS A 628 12.39 17.42 -11.70
CA HIS A 628 12.97 17.61 -13.02
C HIS A 628 11.99 17.40 -14.19
N LEU A 629 10.72 17.11 -13.90
CA LEU A 629 9.70 16.72 -14.88
C LEU A 629 9.25 17.89 -15.76
N GLU A 630 9.28 19.12 -15.24
CA GLU A 630 9.08 20.36 -16.01
C GLU A 630 10.12 20.53 -17.13
N ASN A 631 11.32 19.95 -16.95
CA ASN A 631 12.42 20.02 -17.91
C ASN A 631 12.43 18.84 -18.92
N MET A 632 11.29 18.17 -19.14
CA MET A 632 11.19 17.01 -20.04
C MET A 632 11.64 17.30 -21.50
N GLU A 633 11.43 18.52 -22.01
CA GLU A 633 11.93 18.90 -23.35
C GLU A 633 13.47 19.02 -23.38
N TYR A 634 14.09 19.54 -22.32
CA TYR A 634 15.54 19.55 -22.19
C TYR A 634 16.11 18.12 -22.09
N LEU A 635 15.48 17.25 -21.29
CA LEU A 635 15.84 15.84 -21.20
C LEU A 635 15.75 15.12 -22.56
N LYS A 636 14.67 15.34 -23.32
CA LYS A 636 14.51 14.85 -24.69
C LYS A 636 15.67 15.30 -25.58
N ASN A 637 16.04 16.58 -25.53
CA ASN A 637 17.17 17.11 -26.32
C ASN A 637 18.52 16.49 -25.90
N VAL A 638 18.75 16.28 -24.60
CA VAL A 638 19.94 15.60 -24.06
C VAL A 638 20.00 14.14 -24.50
N ILE A 639 18.90 13.40 -24.44
CA ILE A 639 18.80 12.00 -24.90
C ILE A 639 19.05 11.90 -26.41
N ILE A 640 18.41 12.77 -27.22
CA ILE A 640 18.63 12.82 -28.68
C ILE A 640 20.11 13.10 -28.96
N LYS A 641 20.74 14.02 -28.22
CA LYS A 641 22.17 14.34 -28.38
C LYS A 641 23.09 13.19 -27.97
N PHE A 642 22.72 12.42 -26.94
CA PHE A 642 23.46 11.22 -26.49
C PHE A 642 23.36 10.03 -27.48
N LEU A 643 22.20 9.88 -28.12
CA LEU A 643 21.96 8.86 -29.16
C LEU A 643 22.53 9.24 -30.54
N THR A 644 22.72 10.53 -30.80
CA THR A 644 23.35 11.02 -32.04
C THR A 644 24.83 10.59 -32.08
N PRO A 645 25.38 10.19 -33.24
CA PRO A 645 26.82 9.91 -33.38
C PRO A 645 27.65 11.12 -32.95
N GLU A 646 28.71 10.83 -32.19
CA GLU A 646 29.50 11.82 -31.46
C GLU A 646 30.17 12.82 -32.41
N ARG A 647 30.02 14.13 -32.17
CA ARG A 647 30.64 15.18 -33.01
C ARG A 647 31.94 15.71 -32.43
N VAL A 648 32.12 15.54 -31.12
CA VAL A 648 33.31 15.96 -30.36
C VAL A 648 33.65 14.81 -29.41
N ALA A 649 34.90 14.34 -29.41
CA ALA A 649 35.31 13.24 -28.54
C ALA A 649 34.94 13.49 -27.06
N SER A 650 34.36 12.48 -26.40
CA SER A 650 33.88 12.50 -25.00
C SER A 650 32.62 13.34 -24.71
N GLU A 651 31.94 13.85 -25.74
CA GLU A 651 30.63 14.50 -25.62
C GLU A 651 29.61 13.60 -24.91
N LYS A 652 29.59 12.29 -25.17
CA LYS A 652 28.71 11.35 -24.46
C LYS A 652 29.02 11.29 -22.97
N CYS A 653 30.30 11.23 -22.59
CA CYS A 653 30.72 11.24 -21.20
C CYS A 653 30.35 12.55 -20.47
N GLN A 654 30.31 13.69 -21.17
CA GLN A 654 29.86 14.98 -20.63
C GLN A 654 28.33 15.06 -20.44
N LEU A 655 27.54 14.27 -21.19
CA LEU A 655 26.09 14.19 -21.04
C LEU A 655 25.66 13.24 -19.91
N ILE A 656 26.49 12.29 -19.49
CA ILE A 656 26.17 11.33 -18.41
C ILE A 656 25.83 12.03 -17.07
N PRO A 657 26.58 13.04 -16.58
CA PRO A 657 26.19 13.79 -15.39
C PRO A 657 24.80 14.43 -15.51
N ILE A 658 24.47 14.97 -16.68
CA ILE A 658 23.18 15.62 -16.95
C ILE A 658 22.06 14.58 -16.95
N LEU A 659 22.25 13.45 -17.63
CA LEU A 659 21.32 12.32 -17.60
C LEU A 659 21.14 11.79 -16.18
N ASN A 660 22.21 11.69 -15.38
CA ASN A 660 22.15 11.24 -13.99
C ASN A 660 21.33 12.19 -13.11
N THR A 661 21.53 13.51 -13.22
CA THR A 661 20.72 14.50 -12.47
C THR A 661 19.25 14.42 -12.85
N MET A 662 18.95 14.32 -14.14
CA MET A 662 17.59 14.40 -14.68
C MET A 662 16.79 13.09 -14.54
N LEU A 663 17.45 11.93 -14.64
CA LEU A 663 16.83 10.59 -14.56
C LEU A 663 17.04 9.90 -13.21
N ARG A 664 17.88 10.44 -12.32
CA ARG A 664 18.26 9.85 -11.03
C ARG A 664 18.62 8.36 -11.18
N LEU A 665 19.64 8.14 -12.00
CA LEU A 665 20.15 6.81 -12.33
C LEU A 665 20.82 6.18 -11.10
N SER A 666 20.75 4.85 -11.00
CA SER A 666 21.50 4.09 -10.00
C SER A 666 23.00 4.13 -10.31
N HIS A 667 23.83 3.74 -9.34
CA HIS A 667 25.27 3.65 -9.55
C HIS A 667 25.60 2.71 -10.73
N ASP A 668 24.97 1.54 -10.74
CA ASP A 668 25.11 0.51 -11.79
C ASP A 668 24.68 1.04 -13.17
N GLU A 669 23.56 1.79 -13.24
CA GLU A 669 23.07 2.41 -14.48
C GLU A 669 24.05 3.47 -15.02
N VAL A 670 24.65 4.28 -14.13
CA VAL A 670 25.70 5.24 -14.49
C VAL A 670 26.97 4.55 -14.97
N GLU A 671 27.37 3.43 -14.36
CA GLU A 671 28.50 2.62 -14.85
C GLU A 671 28.23 2.01 -16.23
N VAL A 672 27.02 1.51 -16.48
CA VAL A 672 26.61 1.01 -17.80
C VAL A 672 26.69 2.11 -18.86
N LEU A 673 26.20 3.32 -18.57
CA LEU A 673 26.31 4.45 -19.50
C LEU A 673 27.76 4.88 -19.76
N LYS A 674 28.62 4.90 -18.73
CA LYS A 674 30.06 5.19 -18.90
C LYS A 674 30.72 4.16 -19.81
N ARG A 675 30.50 2.87 -19.53
CA ARG A 675 31.02 1.75 -20.33
C ARG A 675 30.49 1.78 -21.77
N ALA A 676 29.26 2.25 -22.01
CA ALA A 676 28.72 2.43 -23.35
C ALA A 676 29.39 3.60 -24.10
N ALA A 677 29.58 4.75 -23.43
CA ALA A 677 30.25 5.91 -24.01
C ALA A 677 31.72 5.66 -24.36
N ASP A 678 32.44 4.89 -23.51
CA ASP A 678 33.84 4.52 -23.77
C ASP A 678 33.98 3.55 -24.97
N ASN A 679 33.01 2.63 -25.18
CA ASN A 679 33.04 1.66 -26.28
C ASN A 679 32.72 2.26 -27.66
N ASP A 680 31.84 3.27 -27.72
CA ASP A 680 31.56 4.02 -28.96
C ASP A 680 32.81 4.77 -29.47
N SER A 681 33.77 5.08 -28.57
CA SER A 681 35.04 5.72 -28.94
C SER A 681 36.02 4.80 -29.67
N GLN A 682 35.78 3.48 -29.71
CA GLN A 682 36.72 2.48 -30.25
C GLN A 682 36.18 1.66 -31.43
N THR A 683 34.91 1.83 -31.83
CA THR A 683 34.30 0.98 -32.86
C THR A 683 34.15 1.70 -34.21
N ALA A 684 34.66 1.07 -35.27
CA ALA A 684 34.52 1.53 -36.65
C ALA A 684 33.04 1.49 -37.10
N PRO A 685 32.62 2.35 -38.05
CA PRO A 685 31.21 2.49 -38.43
C PRO A 685 30.73 1.26 -39.21
N GLY A 686 30.13 0.29 -38.50
CA GLY A 686 29.58 -0.91 -39.12
C GLY A 686 28.90 -1.91 -38.17
N THR A 687 29.22 -1.91 -36.87
CA THR A 687 28.72 -2.95 -35.95
C THR A 687 27.34 -2.65 -35.37
N SER A 688 26.33 -3.03 -36.17
CA SER A 688 24.96 -3.44 -35.79
C SER A 688 24.52 -3.27 -34.33
N TRP A 689 23.45 -2.47 -34.14
CA TRP A 689 22.71 -2.31 -32.87
C TRP A 689 22.08 -3.61 -32.32
N GLY A 690 22.04 -4.69 -33.11
CA GLY A 690 21.41 -5.95 -32.74
C GLY A 690 22.05 -6.68 -31.55
N SER A 691 23.28 -6.34 -31.15
CA SER A 691 23.95 -7.03 -30.02
C SER A 691 23.54 -6.53 -28.63
N TYR A 692 22.96 -5.33 -28.51
CA TYR A 692 22.62 -4.71 -27.22
C TYR A 692 21.16 -4.92 -26.80
N MET A 693 20.28 -5.33 -27.72
CA MET A 693 18.85 -5.57 -27.48
C MET A 693 18.52 -7.06 -27.20
N LYS A 694 19.40 -7.78 -26.49
CA LYS A 694 19.04 -9.09 -25.92
C LYS A 694 18.18 -8.91 -24.66
N TRP A 695 16.89 -8.76 -24.88
CA TRP A 695 15.89 -8.98 -23.83
C TRP A 695 15.99 -10.43 -23.31
N GLY A 696 15.71 -10.61 -22.02
CA GLY A 696 16.03 -11.82 -21.27
C GLY A 696 15.46 -13.10 -21.91
N GLY A 697 16.35 -14.06 -22.16
CA GLY A 697 15.94 -15.42 -22.51
C GLY A 697 15.43 -16.13 -21.27
N PHE A 698 14.15 -16.48 -21.28
CA PHE A 698 13.68 -17.67 -20.57
C PHE A 698 14.45 -18.88 -21.11
N SER A 699 15.07 -19.63 -20.20
CA SER A 699 15.47 -21.03 -20.35
C SER A 699 15.45 -21.71 -18.99
#